data_AF-A0A7W7R0G0-F1
#
_entry.id   AF-A0A7W7R0G0-F1
#
_cell.length_a   1.000
_cell.length_b   1.000
_cell.length_c   1.000
_cell.angle_alpha   90.00
_cell.angle_beta   90.00
_cell.angle_gamma   90.00
#
_symmetry.space_group_name_H-M   'P 1'
#
loop_
_entity.id
_entity.type
_entity.pdbx_description
1 polymer ?
#
loop_
_entity_poly.entity_id
_entity_poly.type
_entity_poly.pdbx_seq_one_letter_code
_entity_poly.pdbx_strand_id
1 'polypeptide(L)'
;MPQPPGAADRSAAAPPPGLDLRLLLPTIAAWCVTALLLGVGAQAAPALLTGAGLAAGCGALLLVTTRHRHHRDHHHDQACDQYSHQHRRQHRDHRRRPHSPAVMTAAVLLTCAAATTCTVLHTADLHRGPLPALATAVADAKAVDGQPGTGQGPPVARTSVSVDLTVTGDPRSRTSRARGSNPGRPVLTVDATADQVTTPAGTTRTRTPVTVIVQERDTAAWQGLLPSARIAAEARVLPASRPEQDTGAVLLAQGPPRVLTAANWAQRLAGRLRAGLRQACAGLSPDARALLPGLVIGDTSAMPDDLDEAFHVTDLVHLTAVSGANLSIVLAVLLGAPARAGTAERGGLAAFLGLPLRLSALLGAVLTVAFVTLCRPDPSVLRAAATGLLGLLALALGRPRQAVPALAGAVLVLLLVDPFLARSYGFLLSALATLGLLTAGRRWAKALHERGWPHHLADGIAAAAAAQAFCAPATVLLAPRVSLVGIPCNLLAELAITPATLIGFATLVAAPISAGLARILAELAALPTEWLAAVARYGASLPGAELAWTPGWLGVLTLALTVLAACYAAPLLVPDKSGSDRSGLDRTRPDRSKPDEGADESGLDKSGAAQPGAAQRDPGPDRRVLPGARRRGRAARIARVLVAILLIAGFLVLLLRPTPLVRIATGWPPTGARLVMCSVGQGDLLVLPVPADAAAGAPDTAVVVDTGPDPAAADTCLRDLGITRVALVLLTHFHADHSEGLPGVLRHRSVGAVETTTVDAPEGEVAKVSRWAAEAQVPVLRAAPGEHRSAGPELSWDVLWPTGRLGPETPGANNASVALLVTAGELRFALLGDLEPAAQAELLSRVRPGPVDVLKVAHHGSANQDWELARALHPRLALVSVGANNPYGHPSARTVDHLRALGSTVLRTDRAGDIAVLGDTPATLRVVTHPHPAAESAAEPVGAPVPAPAPAPAPARADPLRSEHLLALPPSSPDPLSRPRASRHGLPPPRRPRPASPAPTPARAPPGPPATARPRRRPRPPTRRGPARTDRGRATVRAGSGPPPRRRRGRRGPAAAGHWPPGGGPGHRGYRCYESSRWPFCLVGPR
;
A
#
# COMPACT_ATOMS: atom_id res chain seq x y z
N MET A 1 -15.68 -62.18 -45.42
CA MET A 1 -15.36 -60.83 -44.92
C MET A 1 -16.61 -60.21 -44.31
N PRO A 2 -16.56 -59.68 -43.07
CA PRO A 2 -17.50 -58.68 -42.55
C PRO A 2 -16.89 -57.26 -42.62
N GLN A 3 -17.72 -56.22 -42.47
CA GLN A 3 -17.30 -54.81 -42.50
C GLN A 3 -16.66 -54.33 -41.18
N PRO A 4 -15.84 -53.26 -41.20
CA PRO A 4 -15.35 -52.63 -39.97
C PRO A 4 -16.48 -51.92 -39.20
N PRO A 5 -16.45 -51.91 -37.86
CA PRO A 5 -17.46 -51.24 -37.05
C PRO A 5 -17.39 -49.71 -37.19
N GLY A 6 -18.55 -49.06 -37.17
CA GLY A 6 -18.71 -47.62 -37.41
C GLY A 6 -18.14 -46.71 -36.32
N ALA A 7 -18.07 -45.42 -36.63
CA ALA A 7 -17.51 -44.40 -35.73
C ALA A 7 -18.30 -44.31 -34.41
N ALA A 8 -17.61 -44.57 -33.29
CA ALA A 8 -18.11 -44.23 -31.97
C ALA A 8 -18.24 -42.70 -31.86
N ASP A 9 -19.42 -42.23 -31.46
CA ASP A 9 -19.76 -40.81 -31.41
C ASP A 9 -18.79 -40.04 -30.49
N ARG A 10 -18.04 -39.11 -31.08
CA ARG A 10 -17.18 -38.17 -30.33
C ARG A 10 -18.07 -37.10 -29.72
N SER A 11 -18.74 -37.46 -28.63
CA SER A 11 -19.59 -36.59 -27.82
C SER A 11 -19.00 -35.18 -27.72
N ALA A 12 -19.56 -34.23 -28.46
CA ALA A 12 -18.97 -32.91 -28.61
C ALA A 12 -18.97 -32.22 -27.25
N ALA A 13 -17.78 -32.07 -26.64
CA ALA A 13 -17.62 -31.41 -25.36
C ALA A 13 -18.23 -30.01 -25.45
N ALA A 14 -19.32 -29.78 -24.72
CA ALA A 14 -20.10 -28.56 -24.84
C ALA A 14 -19.19 -27.34 -24.63
N PRO A 15 -19.27 -26.31 -25.49
CA PRO A 15 -18.37 -25.17 -25.41
C PRO A 15 -18.43 -24.54 -24.01
N PRO A 16 -17.28 -24.23 -23.38
CA PRO A 16 -17.24 -23.81 -22.00
C PRO A 16 -18.17 -22.60 -21.78
N PRO A 17 -18.97 -22.58 -20.71
CA PRO A 17 -20.01 -21.57 -20.53
C PRO A 17 -19.38 -20.18 -20.50
N GLY A 18 -19.68 -19.38 -21.54
CA GLY A 18 -19.13 -18.04 -21.70
C GLY A 18 -19.37 -17.17 -20.46
N LEU A 19 -18.35 -16.36 -20.11
CA LEU A 19 -18.32 -15.52 -18.92
C LEU A 19 -19.62 -14.73 -18.74
N ASP A 20 -20.31 -14.94 -17.62
CA ASP A 20 -21.43 -14.09 -17.24
C ASP A 20 -20.89 -12.82 -16.58
N LEU A 21 -20.99 -11.71 -17.31
CA LEU A 21 -20.52 -10.38 -16.90
C LEU A 21 -21.68 -9.48 -16.40
N ARG A 22 -22.91 -10.01 -16.24
CA ARG A 22 -24.11 -9.18 -16.04
C ARG A 22 -24.10 -8.36 -14.75
N LEU A 23 -23.49 -8.88 -13.69
CA LEU A 23 -23.34 -8.15 -12.42
C LEU A 23 -22.16 -7.18 -12.42
N LEU A 24 -21.25 -7.25 -13.40
CA LEU A 24 -20.01 -6.46 -13.39
C LEU A 24 -20.31 -4.97 -13.56
N LEU A 25 -21.13 -4.58 -14.54
CA LEU A 25 -21.49 -3.18 -14.78
C LEU A 25 -22.26 -2.53 -13.61
N PRO A 26 -23.33 -3.16 -13.04
CA PRO A 26 -23.98 -2.65 -11.83
C PRO A 26 -23.05 -2.51 -10.63
N THR A 27 -22.07 -3.42 -10.47
CA THR A 27 -21.09 -3.39 -9.37
C THR A 27 -20.07 -2.27 -9.55
N ILE A 28 -19.54 -2.07 -10.77
CA ILE A 28 -18.63 -0.96 -11.07
C ILE A 28 -19.35 0.38 -10.87
N ALA A 29 -20.59 0.51 -11.36
CA ALA A 29 -21.37 1.73 -11.19
C ALA A 29 -21.63 2.04 -9.70
N ALA A 30 -21.98 1.03 -8.90
CA ALA A 30 -22.12 1.16 -7.44
C ALA A 30 -20.80 1.60 -6.76
N TRP A 31 -19.66 1.00 -7.13
CA TRP A 31 -18.35 1.38 -6.59
C TRP A 31 -18.01 2.84 -6.90
N CYS A 32 -18.14 3.26 -8.16
CA CYS A 32 -17.87 4.65 -8.56
C CYS A 32 -18.77 5.64 -7.80
N VAL A 33 -20.06 5.34 -7.65
CA VAL A 33 -20.99 6.15 -6.85
C VAL A 33 -20.54 6.24 -5.40
N THR A 34 -20.23 5.12 -4.74
CA THR A 34 -19.75 5.13 -3.34
C THR A 34 -18.45 5.93 -3.18
N ALA A 35 -17.44 5.69 -4.03
CA ALA A 35 -16.14 6.35 -3.93
C ALA A 35 -16.21 7.88 -4.08
N LEU A 36 -17.13 8.37 -4.93
CA LEU A 36 -17.43 9.80 -5.09
C LEU A 36 -18.19 10.35 -3.87
N LEU A 37 -19.28 9.69 -3.45
CA LEU A 37 -20.18 10.19 -2.40
C LEU A 37 -19.53 10.23 -1.01
N LEU A 38 -18.51 9.40 -0.74
CA LEU A 38 -17.68 9.48 0.47
C LEU A 38 -16.93 10.82 0.64
N GLY A 39 -16.95 11.73 -0.35
CA GLY A 39 -16.36 13.08 -0.26
C GLY A 39 -17.40 14.19 -0.12
N VAL A 40 -18.69 13.87 -0.09
CA VAL A 40 -19.78 14.85 -0.15
C VAL A 40 -20.27 15.21 1.25
N GLY A 41 -20.21 16.49 1.59
CA GLY A 41 -20.63 17.00 2.90
C GLY A 41 -22.12 16.79 3.20
N ALA A 42 -22.45 16.64 4.49
CA ALA A 42 -23.77 16.23 4.97
C ALA A 42 -24.96 17.16 4.62
N GLN A 43 -24.71 18.33 4.02
CA GLN A 43 -25.73 19.22 3.49
C GLN A 43 -26.45 18.65 2.26
N ALA A 44 -25.74 17.90 1.39
CA ALA A 44 -26.31 17.32 0.18
C ALA A 44 -27.10 16.02 0.41
N ALA A 45 -27.03 15.43 1.61
CA ALA A 45 -27.66 14.16 1.96
C ALA A 45 -29.16 14.05 1.59
N PRO A 46 -30.02 15.07 1.82
CA PRO A 46 -31.44 14.98 1.46
C PRO A 46 -31.67 14.91 -0.05
N ALA A 47 -30.91 15.68 -0.84
CA ALA A 47 -30.99 15.66 -2.29
C ALA A 47 -30.51 14.32 -2.86
N LEU A 48 -29.41 13.77 -2.31
CA LEU A 48 -28.88 12.46 -2.69
C LEU A 48 -29.85 11.31 -2.41
N LEU A 49 -30.49 11.30 -1.23
CA LEU A 49 -31.50 10.30 -0.87
C LEU A 49 -32.76 10.43 -1.75
N THR A 50 -33.18 11.66 -2.07
CA THR A 50 -34.31 11.90 -2.98
C THR A 50 -34.00 11.38 -4.40
N GLY A 51 -32.80 11.68 -4.92
CA GLY A 51 -32.32 11.17 -6.20
C GLY A 51 -32.20 9.64 -6.23
N ALA A 52 -31.74 9.02 -5.14
CA ALA A 52 -31.71 7.56 -4.99
C ALA A 52 -33.13 6.95 -5.00
N GLY A 53 -34.09 7.56 -4.31
CA GLY A 53 -35.50 7.14 -4.32
C GLY A 53 -36.10 7.19 -5.73
N LEU A 54 -35.87 8.27 -6.47
CA LEU A 54 -36.29 8.40 -7.87
C LEU A 54 -35.62 7.36 -8.78
N ALA A 55 -34.32 7.15 -8.66
CA ALA A 55 -33.58 6.14 -9.42
C ALA A 55 -34.09 4.72 -9.14
N ALA A 56 -34.37 4.39 -7.87
CA ALA A 56 -34.97 3.12 -7.48
C ALA A 56 -36.39 2.94 -8.06
N GLY A 57 -37.22 3.98 -8.04
CA GLY A 57 -38.54 3.99 -8.65
C GLY A 57 -38.51 3.74 -10.16
N CYS A 58 -37.61 4.43 -10.88
CA CYS A 58 -37.37 4.22 -12.30
C CYS A 58 -36.88 2.79 -12.61
N GLY A 59 -35.94 2.27 -11.79
CA GLY A 59 -35.46 0.89 -11.92
C GLY A 59 -36.55 -0.15 -11.70
N ALA A 60 -37.38 0.02 -10.67
CA ALA A 60 -38.53 -0.85 -10.41
C ALA A 60 -39.57 -0.79 -11.55
N LEU A 61 -39.88 0.41 -12.06
CA LEU A 61 -40.80 0.59 -13.19
C LEU A 61 -40.27 -0.08 -14.48
N LEU A 62 -38.98 0.00 -14.74
CA LEU A 62 -38.34 -0.71 -15.87
C LEU A 62 -38.43 -2.24 -15.71
N LEU A 63 -38.28 -2.79 -14.50
CA LEU A 63 -38.48 -4.23 -14.25
C LEU A 63 -39.95 -4.65 -14.41
N VAL A 64 -40.90 -3.86 -13.91
CA VAL A 64 -42.34 -4.15 -14.03
C VAL A 64 -42.78 -4.08 -15.49
N THR A 65 -42.42 -3.02 -16.22
CA THR A 65 -42.79 -2.86 -17.64
C THR A 65 -42.13 -3.89 -18.55
N THR A 66 -40.86 -4.24 -18.34
CA THR A 66 -40.22 -5.32 -19.11
C THR A 66 -40.85 -6.69 -18.81
N ARG A 67 -41.13 -7.00 -17.54
CA ARG A 67 -41.83 -8.23 -17.15
C ARG A 67 -43.24 -8.30 -17.75
N HIS A 68 -44.00 -7.20 -17.73
CA HIS A 68 -45.35 -7.15 -18.29
C HIS A 68 -45.35 -7.29 -19.83
N ARG A 69 -44.40 -6.68 -20.54
CA ARG A 69 -44.21 -6.93 -21.99
C ARG A 69 -43.93 -8.41 -22.23
N HIS A 70 -42.92 -8.95 -21.56
CA HIS A 70 -42.50 -10.34 -21.73
C HIS A 70 -43.59 -11.38 -21.35
N HIS A 71 -44.57 -11.00 -20.52
CA HIS A 71 -45.76 -11.79 -20.18
C HIS A 71 -46.86 -11.68 -21.26
N ARG A 72 -47.11 -10.48 -21.80
CA ARG A 72 -48.00 -10.28 -22.96
C ARG A 72 -47.49 -11.04 -24.18
N ASP A 73 -46.20 -10.92 -24.49
CA ASP A 73 -45.55 -11.62 -25.60
C ASP A 73 -45.71 -13.14 -25.44
N HIS A 74 -45.57 -13.67 -24.21
CA HIS A 74 -45.75 -15.09 -23.94
C HIS A 74 -47.19 -15.59 -24.11
N HIS A 75 -48.19 -14.79 -23.72
CA HIS A 75 -49.59 -15.13 -23.94
C HIS A 75 -49.97 -15.04 -25.43
N HIS A 76 -49.36 -14.11 -26.19
CA HIS A 76 -49.58 -14.00 -27.64
C HIS A 76 -48.93 -15.18 -28.38
N ASP A 77 -47.68 -15.54 -28.06
CA ASP A 77 -47.02 -16.77 -28.51
C ASP A 77 -47.88 -18.02 -28.19
N GLN A 78 -48.44 -18.11 -26.97
CA GLN A 78 -49.26 -19.26 -26.55
C GLN A 78 -50.63 -19.33 -27.23
N ALA A 79 -51.29 -18.20 -27.48
CA ALA A 79 -52.55 -18.16 -28.22
C ALA A 79 -52.37 -18.62 -29.68
N CYS A 80 -51.25 -18.24 -30.30
CA CYS A 80 -50.88 -18.70 -31.64
C CYS A 80 -50.44 -20.18 -31.66
N ASP A 81 -49.65 -20.64 -30.69
CA ASP A 81 -49.28 -22.05 -30.53
C ASP A 81 -50.51 -22.95 -30.25
N GLN A 82 -51.63 -22.40 -29.76
CA GLN A 82 -52.87 -23.15 -29.50
C GLN A 82 -53.64 -23.53 -30.78
N TYR A 83 -53.47 -22.78 -31.88
CA TYR A 83 -54.08 -23.09 -33.18
C TYR A 83 -53.27 -24.07 -34.05
N SER A 84 -52.11 -24.55 -33.57
CA SER A 84 -51.20 -25.42 -34.35
C SER A 84 -50.81 -26.70 -33.58
N HIS A 85 -51.78 -27.61 -33.45
CA HIS A 85 -51.53 -28.94 -32.90
C HIS A 85 -50.55 -29.75 -33.77
N GLN A 86 -49.72 -30.57 -33.12
CA GLN A 86 -48.81 -31.56 -33.74
C GLN A 86 -47.88 -31.05 -34.86
N HIS A 87 -46.72 -30.48 -34.49
CA HIS A 87 -45.40 -31.01 -34.92
C HIS A 87 -44.18 -30.28 -34.31
N ARG A 88 -44.30 -29.01 -33.87
CA ARG A 88 -43.14 -28.15 -33.56
C ARG A 88 -42.62 -28.16 -32.11
N ARG A 89 -42.79 -29.24 -31.33
CA ARG A 89 -42.35 -29.29 -29.91
C ARG A 89 -40.90 -29.73 -29.64
N GLN A 90 -40.10 -30.11 -30.65
CA GLN A 90 -38.75 -30.67 -30.43
C GLN A 90 -37.55 -29.80 -30.89
N HIS A 91 -37.76 -28.59 -31.44
CA HIS A 91 -36.65 -27.75 -31.95
C HIS A 91 -36.57 -26.30 -31.41
N ARG A 92 -37.27 -25.97 -30.30
CA ARG A 92 -37.01 -24.72 -29.53
C ARG A 92 -35.76 -24.89 -28.64
N ASP A 93 -34.62 -25.21 -29.25
CA ASP A 93 -33.33 -25.39 -28.59
C ASP A 93 -32.70 -24.04 -28.15
N HIS A 94 -31.80 -24.08 -27.16
CA HIS A 94 -31.38 -23.00 -26.26
C HIS A 94 -30.58 -21.84 -26.90
N ARG A 95 -31.11 -21.16 -27.92
CA ARG A 95 -30.68 -19.80 -28.29
C ARG A 95 -31.02 -18.83 -27.15
N ARG A 96 -30.04 -18.57 -26.29
CA ARG A 96 -30.08 -17.58 -25.20
C ARG A 96 -30.60 -16.24 -25.76
N ARG A 97 -31.86 -15.86 -25.47
CA ARG A 97 -32.39 -14.53 -25.85
C ARG A 97 -31.46 -13.46 -25.25
N PRO A 98 -30.99 -12.46 -26.00
CA PRO A 98 -30.26 -11.34 -25.42
C PRO A 98 -31.17 -10.63 -24.43
N HIS A 99 -30.67 -10.36 -23.23
CA HIS A 99 -31.45 -9.65 -22.22
C HIS A 99 -31.65 -8.20 -22.68
N SER A 100 -32.88 -7.68 -22.54
CA SER A 100 -33.19 -6.32 -22.97
C SER A 100 -32.35 -5.30 -22.19
N PRO A 101 -31.84 -4.24 -22.84
CA PRO A 101 -30.99 -3.25 -22.19
C PRO A 101 -31.67 -2.61 -20.98
N ALA A 102 -33.00 -2.44 -21.02
CA ALA A 102 -33.81 -1.98 -19.91
C ALA A 102 -33.63 -2.78 -18.59
N VAL A 103 -33.36 -4.09 -18.64
CA VAL A 103 -33.07 -4.89 -17.43
C VAL A 103 -31.67 -4.58 -16.88
N MET A 104 -30.70 -4.30 -17.74
CA MET A 104 -29.36 -3.84 -17.32
C MET A 104 -29.44 -2.43 -16.72
N THR A 105 -30.14 -1.50 -17.39
CA THR A 105 -30.39 -0.14 -16.89
C THR A 105 -31.08 -0.18 -15.53
N ALA A 106 -32.11 -1.01 -15.36
CA ALA A 106 -32.79 -1.18 -14.08
C ALA A 106 -31.87 -1.72 -12.98
N ALA A 107 -31.03 -2.72 -13.30
CA ALA A 107 -30.06 -3.25 -12.35
C ALA A 107 -29.06 -2.18 -11.90
N VAL A 108 -28.49 -1.41 -12.83
CA VAL A 108 -27.57 -0.29 -12.52
C VAL A 108 -28.27 0.78 -11.68
N LEU A 109 -29.48 1.20 -12.03
CA LEU A 109 -30.23 2.19 -11.26
C LEU A 109 -30.49 1.72 -9.82
N LEU A 110 -30.88 0.47 -9.63
CA LEU A 110 -31.16 -0.10 -8.31
C LEU A 110 -29.88 -0.28 -7.47
N THR A 111 -28.75 -0.71 -8.05
CA THR A 111 -27.48 -0.83 -7.31
C THR A 111 -26.89 0.52 -6.97
N CYS A 112 -26.99 1.51 -7.87
CA CYS A 112 -26.58 2.89 -7.56
C CYS A 112 -27.46 3.54 -6.50
N ALA A 113 -28.79 3.35 -6.54
CA ALA A 113 -29.69 3.86 -5.50
C ALA A 113 -29.40 3.24 -4.13
N ALA A 114 -29.15 1.92 -4.08
CA ALA A 114 -28.74 1.23 -2.85
C ALA A 114 -27.38 1.74 -2.35
N ALA A 115 -26.39 1.90 -3.24
CA ALA A 115 -25.07 2.42 -2.92
C ALA A 115 -25.13 3.85 -2.36
N THR A 116 -25.87 4.77 -3.01
CA THR A 116 -26.11 6.13 -2.51
C THR A 116 -26.74 6.11 -1.12
N THR A 117 -27.78 5.30 -0.93
CA THR A 117 -28.50 5.21 0.36
C THR A 117 -27.59 4.70 1.48
N CYS A 118 -26.85 3.61 1.24
CA CYS A 118 -25.93 3.04 2.23
C CYS A 118 -24.75 3.97 2.52
N THR A 119 -24.21 4.65 1.50
CA THR A 119 -23.10 5.61 1.67
C THR A 119 -23.54 6.81 2.50
N VAL A 120 -24.67 7.44 2.16
CA VAL A 120 -25.19 8.62 2.88
C VAL A 120 -25.57 8.30 4.32
N LEU A 121 -26.05 7.09 4.61
CA LEU A 121 -26.33 6.65 5.98
C LEU A 121 -25.04 6.47 6.80
N HIS A 122 -24.00 5.82 6.26
CA HIS A 122 -22.73 5.65 6.97
C HIS A 122 -21.94 6.96 7.12
N THR A 123 -21.99 7.88 6.15
CA THR A 123 -21.34 9.19 6.30
C THR A 123 -22.14 10.14 7.19
N ALA A 124 -23.43 9.91 7.46
CA ALA A 124 -24.17 10.69 8.44
C ALA A 124 -23.59 10.55 9.87
N ASP A 125 -23.20 9.34 10.27
CA ASP A 125 -22.59 9.05 11.58
C ASP A 125 -21.18 9.67 11.76
N LEU A 126 -20.50 10.03 10.66
CA LEU A 126 -19.25 10.79 10.68
C LEU A 126 -19.47 12.30 10.92
N HIS A 127 -20.55 12.86 10.37
CA HIS A 127 -20.77 14.31 10.32
C HIS A 127 -21.80 14.82 11.34
N ARG A 128 -22.54 13.93 12.01
CA ARG A 128 -23.61 14.29 12.95
C ARG A 128 -23.40 13.58 14.29
N GLY A 129 -23.33 14.36 15.37
CA GLY A 129 -23.17 13.87 16.73
C GLY A 129 -22.45 14.86 17.62
N PRO A 130 -22.31 14.57 18.93
CA PRO A 130 -21.62 15.45 19.87
C PRO A 130 -20.13 15.58 19.56
N LEU A 131 -19.46 14.49 19.14
CA LEU A 131 -18.01 14.50 18.88
C LEU A 131 -17.62 15.20 17.58
N PRO A 132 -18.31 15.00 16.43
CA PRO A 132 -18.03 15.79 15.23
C PRO A 132 -18.31 17.28 15.45
N ALA A 133 -19.41 17.63 16.12
CA ALA A 133 -19.72 19.03 16.44
C ALA A 133 -18.67 19.69 17.35
N LEU A 134 -18.16 18.97 18.37
CA LEU A 134 -17.04 19.44 19.19
C LEU A 134 -15.74 19.55 18.38
N ALA A 135 -15.45 18.61 17.48
CA ALA A 135 -14.25 18.64 16.64
C ALA A 135 -14.26 19.83 15.65
N THR A 136 -15.43 20.15 15.07
CA THR A 136 -15.65 21.35 14.26
C THR A 136 -15.52 22.62 15.10
N ALA A 137 -16.20 22.72 16.25
CA ALA A 137 -16.09 23.90 17.12
C ALA A 137 -14.64 24.15 17.62
N VAL A 138 -13.85 23.10 17.86
CA VAL A 138 -12.41 23.21 18.19
C VAL A 138 -11.57 23.64 16.98
N ALA A 139 -11.97 23.28 15.76
CA ALA A 139 -11.32 23.74 14.52
C ALA A 139 -11.65 25.22 14.24
N ASP A 140 -12.93 25.60 14.35
CA ASP A 140 -13.41 26.96 14.11
C ASP A 140 -12.82 27.95 15.12
N ALA A 141 -12.79 27.58 16.42
CA ALA A 141 -12.13 28.39 17.44
C ALA A 141 -10.64 28.63 17.12
N LYS A 142 -9.92 27.59 16.64
CA LYS A 142 -8.54 27.73 16.18
C LYS A 142 -8.36 28.57 14.91
N ALA A 143 -9.38 28.70 14.07
CA ALA A 143 -9.37 29.59 12.92
C ALA A 143 -9.58 31.06 13.34
N VAL A 144 -10.39 31.30 14.38
CA VAL A 144 -10.63 32.63 14.95
C VAL A 144 -9.43 33.13 15.78
N ASP A 145 -8.77 32.25 16.55
CA ASP A 145 -7.54 32.56 17.31
C ASP A 145 -6.32 32.90 16.41
N GLY A 146 -6.50 33.02 15.09
CA GLY A 146 -5.49 33.47 14.13
C GLY A 146 -5.11 34.96 14.24
N GLN A 147 -5.89 35.78 14.95
CA GLN A 147 -5.50 37.15 15.30
C GLN A 147 -4.91 37.23 16.73
N PRO A 148 -3.65 37.68 16.90
CA PRO A 148 -3.05 37.83 18.23
C PRO A 148 -3.54 39.12 18.93
N GLY A 149 -4.74 39.09 19.50
CA GLY A 149 -5.31 40.21 20.25
C GLY A 149 -6.53 39.84 21.09
N THR A 150 -6.62 40.36 22.32
CA THR A 150 -7.77 40.24 23.25
C THR A 150 -8.19 38.82 23.69
N GLY A 151 -7.60 38.31 24.78
CA GLY A 151 -7.93 36.97 25.31
C GLY A 151 -9.24 36.88 26.10
N GLN A 152 -10.39 36.98 25.44
CA GLN A 152 -11.73 36.71 26.02
C GLN A 152 -12.64 35.80 25.16
N GLY A 153 -12.06 34.97 24.30
CA GLY A 153 -12.80 33.87 23.64
C GLY A 153 -13.22 32.75 24.63
N PRO A 154 -14.34 32.04 24.39
CA PRO A 154 -14.80 30.97 25.27
C PRO A 154 -13.84 29.74 25.25
N PRO A 155 -13.70 28.99 26.36
CA PRO A 155 -12.59 28.05 26.59
C PRO A 155 -12.71 26.68 25.88
N VAL A 156 -13.15 26.66 24.61
CA VAL A 156 -13.42 25.44 23.82
C VAL A 156 -12.18 24.54 23.71
N ALA A 157 -10.98 25.13 23.64
CA ALA A 157 -9.68 24.45 23.48
C ALA A 157 -9.24 23.53 24.65
N ARG A 158 -10.02 23.42 25.74
CA ARG A 158 -9.72 22.55 26.89
C ARG A 158 -10.76 21.48 27.19
N THR A 159 -11.77 21.32 26.33
CA THR A 159 -12.91 20.40 26.56
C THR A 159 -12.45 18.94 26.66
N SER A 160 -12.38 18.43 27.88
CA SER A 160 -12.32 17.00 28.17
C SER A 160 -13.74 16.42 28.13
N VAL A 161 -13.85 15.20 27.60
CA VAL A 161 -15.10 14.44 27.49
C VAL A 161 -14.87 13.02 27.98
N SER A 162 -15.83 12.51 28.74
CA SER A 162 -15.86 11.12 29.15
C SER A 162 -16.59 10.32 28.08
N VAL A 163 -15.96 9.28 27.55
CA VAL A 163 -16.48 8.52 26.40
C VAL A 163 -16.53 7.02 26.68
N ASP A 164 -17.70 6.42 26.47
CA ASP A 164 -17.87 4.97 26.30
C ASP A 164 -17.50 4.62 24.86
N LEU A 165 -16.48 3.78 24.70
CA LEU A 165 -15.95 3.36 23.40
C LEU A 165 -16.07 1.83 23.26
N THR A 166 -16.65 1.36 22.16
CA THR A 166 -16.48 -0.02 21.69
C THR A 166 -15.25 -0.09 20.79
N VAL A 167 -14.23 -0.86 21.19
CA VAL A 167 -13.00 -1.06 20.43
C VAL A 167 -13.31 -1.86 19.14
N THR A 168 -12.90 -1.36 17.98
CA THR A 168 -13.15 -2.01 16.67
C THR A 168 -11.90 -2.62 16.06
N GLY A 169 -10.74 -1.97 16.21
CA GLY A 169 -9.42 -2.48 15.79
C GLY A 169 -8.58 -3.05 16.93
N ASP A 170 -7.57 -3.86 16.61
CA ASP A 170 -6.46 -4.09 17.54
C ASP A 170 -5.65 -2.77 17.69
N PRO A 171 -5.10 -2.45 18.87
CA PRO A 171 -4.18 -1.32 19.04
C PRO A 171 -2.98 -1.37 18.08
N ARG A 172 -2.71 -0.26 17.37
CA ARG A 172 -1.64 -0.13 16.37
C ARG A 172 -0.63 0.91 16.80
N SER A 173 0.64 0.53 16.97
CA SER A 173 1.74 1.51 17.06
C SER A 173 1.98 2.11 15.67
N ARG A 174 1.99 3.44 15.57
CA ARG A 174 2.33 4.19 14.35
C ARG A 174 3.36 5.25 14.71
N THR A 175 4.41 5.43 13.91
CA THR A 175 5.33 6.56 14.12
C THR A 175 4.58 7.89 13.94
N SER A 176 4.86 8.86 14.82
CA SER A 176 4.16 10.15 14.83
C SER A 176 4.41 10.93 13.54
N ARG A 177 3.39 10.99 12.68
CA ARG A 177 3.30 11.88 11.50
C ARG A 177 2.42 13.11 11.80
N ALA A 178 2.47 13.63 13.02
CA ALA A 178 1.61 14.72 13.49
C ALA A 178 2.37 16.05 13.61
N ARG A 179 1.76 17.14 13.14
CA ARG A 179 2.28 18.53 13.21
C ARG A 179 2.51 18.97 14.66
N GLY A 180 3.75 18.81 15.14
CA GLY A 180 4.15 19.12 16.51
C GLY A 180 5.61 18.77 16.82
N SER A 181 6.04 19.11 18.04
CA SER A 181 7.44 19.15 18.48
C SER A 181 8.10 17.80 18.82
N ASN A 182 7.59 16.67 18.29
CA ASN A 182 8.18 15.34 18.44
C ASN A 182 7.78 14.46 17.23
N PRO A 183 8.50 14.53 16.10
CA PRO A 183 8.41 13.52 15.04
C PRO A 183 8.91 12.16 15.52
N GLY A 184 8.68 11.10 14.74
CA GLY A 184 9.34 9.79 14.90
C GLY A 184 8.87 8.93 16.08
N ARG A 185 8.49 9.51 17.22
CA ARG A 185 8.04 8.74 18.40
C ARG A 185 6.88 7.78 18.05
N PRO A 186 6.91 6.52 18.54
CA PRO A 186 5.80 5.58 18.34
C PRO A 186 4.59 6.01 19.18
N VAL A 187 3.50 6.34 18.49
CA VAL A 187 2.20 6.70 19.07
C VAL A 187 1.25 5.53 18.88
N LEU A 188 0.60 5.09 19.97
CA LEU A 188 -0.40 4.03 19.89
C LEU A 188 -1.75 4.62 19.48
N THR A 189 -2.27 4.19 18.34
CA THR A 189 -3.62 4.50 17.84
C THR A 189 -4.55 3.31 18.06
N VAL A 190 -5.76 3.57 18.56
CA VAL A 190 -6.81 2.56 18.76
C VAL A 190 -8.07 2.98 18.02
N ASP A 191 -8.50 2.15 17.06
CA ASP A 191 -9.71 2.37 16.27
C ASP A 191 -10.94 1.91 17.09
N ALA A 192 -11.96 2.76 17.23
CA ALA A 192 -13.15 2.49 18.05
C ALA A 192 -14.42 3.19 17.53
N THR A 193 -15.59 2.83 18.08
CA THR A 193 -16.82 3.63 17.97
C THR A 193 -17.21 4.19 19.33
N ALA A 194 -17.53 5.48 19.39
CA ALA A 194 -18.11 6.10 20.59
C ALA A 194 -19.60 5.75 20.67
N ASP A 195 -19.99 5.02 21.70
CA ASP A 195 -21.39 4.60 21.95
C ASP A 195 -22.14 5.67 22.76
N GLN A 196 -21.44 6.34 23.68
CA GLN A 196 -22.01 7.33 24.59
C GLN A 196 -20.94 8.35 24.97
N VAL A 197 -21.34 9.62 25.01
CA VAL A 197 -20.45 10.78 25.18
C VAL A 197 -21.01 11.68 26.27
N THR A 198 -20.27 11.85 27.35
CA THR A 198 -20.60 12.73 28.46
C THR A 198 -19.83 14.03 28.34
N THR A 199 -20.56 15.13 28.27
CA THR A 199 -20.07 16.51 28.19
C THR A 199 -20.62 17.31 29.39
N PRO A 200 -20.08 18.50 29.68
CA PRO A 200 -20.67 19.40 30.68
C PRO A 200 -22.14 19.78 30.42
N ALA A 201 -22.60 19.68 29.16
CA ALA A 201 -23.99 19.93 28.76
C ALA A 201 -24.91 18.70 28.89
N GLY A 202 -24.38 17.53 29.27
CA GLY A 202 -25.13 16.29 29.42
C GLY A 202 -24.51 15.09 28.70
N THR A 203 -25.21 13.95 28.79
CA THR A 203 -24.78 12.66 28.23
C THR A 203 -25.61 12.27 27.02
N THR A 204 -24.96 12.06 25.88
CA THR A 204 -25.61 11.76 24.59
C THR A 204 -25.15 10.41 24.07
N ARG A 205 -26.10 9.54 23.68
CA ARG A 205 -25.78 8.31 22.93
C ARG A 205 -25.51 8.64 21.47
N THR A 206 -24.54 7.96 20.87
CA THR A 206 -24.15 8.17 19.48
C THR A 206 -23.53 6.88 18.91
N ARG A 207 -22.99 6.94 17.69
CA ARG A 207 -22.24 5.84 17.08
C ARG A 207 -21.07 6.34 16.23
N THR A 208 -20.48 7.46 16.61
CA THR A 208 -19.40 8.11 15.86
C THR A 208 -18.15 7.20 15.82
N PRO A 209 -17.63 6.83 14.64
CA PRO A 209 -16.32 6.18 14.52
C PRO A 209 -15.21 7.16 14.91
N VAL A 210 -14.25 6.74 15.74
CA VAL A 210 -13.20 7.60 16.31
C VAL A 210 -11.84 6.93 16.33
N THR A 211 -10.79 7.72 16.06
CA THR A 211 -9.40 7.32 16.29
C THR A 211 -8.96 7.80 17.66
N VAL A 212 -8.62 6.90 18.58
CA VAL A 212 -8.01 7.27 19.88
C VAL A 212 -6.49 7.29 19.76
N ILE A 213 -5.89 8.44 20.06
CA ILE A 213 -4.45 8.64 20.22
C ILE A 213 -4.10 8.48 21.71
N VAL A 214 -3.19 7.56 22.02
CA VAL A 214 -2.74 7.26 23.39
C VAL A 214 -1.34 7.81 23.62
N GLN A 215 -1.12 8.40 24.81
CA GLN A 215 0.17 8.94 25.21
C GLN A 215 1.13 7.84 25.69
N GLU A 216 2.42 8.03 25.45
CA GLU A 216 3.49 7.03 25.68
C GLU A 216 3.43 6.36 27.06
N ARG A 217 3.20 7.15 28.12
CA ARG A 217 3.05 6.68 29.52
C ARG A 217 1.89 5.70 29.76
N ASP A 218 0.81 5.83 28.98
CA ASP A 218 -0.45 5.09 29.15
C ASP A 218 -0.50 3.83 28.24
N THR A 219 0.40 3.75 27.25
CA THR A 219 0.46 2.76 26.17
C THR A 219 0.22 1.32 26.64
N ALA A 220 0.88 0.88 27.72
CA ALA A 220 0.80 -0.50 28.22
C ALA A 220 -0.63 -0.90 28.65
N ALA A 221 -1.43 0.04 29.17
CA ALA A 221 -2.81 -0.22 29.58
C ALA A 221 -3.78 -0.29 28.38
N TRP A 222 -3.41 0.31 27.23
CA TRP A 222 -4.20 0.29 26.00
C TRP A 222 -3.80 -0.85 25.05
N GLN A 223 -2.52 -1.26 25.02
CA GLN A 223 -2.01 -2.34 24.16
C GLN A 223 -2.72 -3.69 24.35
N GLY A 224 -3.19 -3.99 25.55
CA GLY A 224 -3.89 -5.25 25.88
C GLY A 224 -5.35 -5.32 25.43
N LEU A 225 -5.89 -4.26 24.83
CA LEU A 225 -7.28 -4.23 24.36
C LEU A 225 -7.50 -5.11 23.13
N LEU A 226 -8.72 -5.65 23.02
CA LEU A 226 -9.15 -6.50 21.91
C LEU A 226 -10.48 -5.96 21.34
N PRO A 227 -10.76 -6.13 20.04
CA PRO A 227 -12.02 -5.74 19.42
C PRO A 227 -13.25 -6.30 20.16
N SER A 228 -14.34 -5.54 20.16
CA SER A 228 -15.56 -5.73 20.97
C SER A 228 -15.41 -5.59 22.49
N ALA A 229 -14.25 -5.19 23.02
CA ALA A 229 -14.19 -4.66 24.37
C ALA A 229 -14.91 -3.30 24.42
N ARG A 230 -15.68 -3.05 25.48
CA ARG A 230 -16.21 -1.72 25.80
C ARG A 230 -15.40 -1.13 26.93
N ILE A 231 -14.95 0.11 26.76
CA ILE A 231 -14.11 0.85 27.71
C ILE A 231 -14.73 2.23 27.96
N ALA A 232 -14.53 2.79 29.16
CA ALA A 232 -14.70 4.20 29.42
C ALA A 232 -13.32 4.86 29.48
N ALA A 233 -13.18 6.04 28.87
CA ALA A 233 -11.95 6.82 28.91
C ALA A 233 -12.25 8.32 28.97
N GLU A 234 -11.42 9.07 29.69
CA GLU A 234 -11.33 10.52 29.55
C GLU A 234 -10.49 10.85 28.31
N ALA A 235 -10.99 11.72 27.45
CA ALA A 235 -10.29 12.16 26.24
C ALA A 235 -10.48 13.66 25.98
N ARG A 236 -9.55 14.27 25.24
CA ARG A 236 -9.76 15.58 24.60
C ARG A 236 -10.08 15.39 23.13
N VAL A 237 -11.08 16.11 22.64
CA VAL A 237 -11.40 16.11 21.20
C VAL A 237 -10.33 16.93 20.46
N LEU A 238 -9.77 16.37 19.40
CA LEU A 238 -8.86 17.05 18.48
C LEU A 238 -9.59 17.37 17.16
N PRO A 239 -9.25 18.49 16.50
CA PRO A 239 -9.86 18.84 15.22
C PRO A 239 -9.44 17.83 14.15
N ALA A 240 -10.41 17.32 13.37
CA ALA A 240 -10.20 16.33 12.32
C ALA A 240 -9.35 16.92 11.18
N SER A 241 -8.03 16.76 11.27
CA SER A 241 -7.07 17.55 10.50
C SER A 241 -6.82 17.05 9.06
N ARG A 242 -7.54 15.99 8.62
CA ARG A 242 -7.60 15.50 7.23
C ARG A 242 -8.97 14.86 6.95
N PRO A 243 -9.59 15.07 5.77
CA PRO A 243 -10.80 14.38 5.35
C PRO A 243 -10.55 12.94 4.82
N GLU A 244 -9.36 12.39 5.04
CA GLU A 244 -8.89 11.09 4.53
C GLU A 244 -9.00 9.94 5.55
N GLN A 245 -9.66 10.17 6.68
CA GLN A 245 -9.87 9.15 7.72
C GLN A 245 -11.36 8.92 7.92
N ASP A 246 -11.77 7.66 7.95
CA ASP A 246 -13.16 7.22 8.09
C ASP A 246 -13.67 7.35 9.55
N THR A 247 -13.32 8.46 10.21
CA THR A 247 -13.60 8.75 11.63
C THR A 247 -14.10 10.17 11.83
N GLY A 248 -15.24 10.32 12.51
CA GLY A 248 -15.89 11.62 12.74
C GLY A 248 -15.24 12.48 13.82
N ALA A 249 -14.32 11.93 14.62
CA ALA A 249 -13.46 12.69 15.52
C ALA A 249 -12.15 11.94 15.84
N VAL A 250 -11.12 12.70 16.20
CA VAL A 250 -9.88 12.17 16.78
C VAL A 250 -9.86 12.52 18.28
N LEU A 251 -9.51 11.55 19.12
CA LEU A 251 -9.57 11.66 20.58
C LEU A 251 -8.19 11.46 21.19
N LEU A 252 -7.71 12.39 22.02
CA LEU A 252 -6.45 12.25 22.77
C LEU A 252 -6.74 11.75 24.19
N ALA A 253 -6.44 10.48 24.47
CA ALA A 253 -6.66 9.86 25.77
C ALA A 253 -5.93 10.61 26.90
N GLN A 254 -6.56 10.71 28.08
CA GLN A 254 -6.05 11.42 29.26
C GLN A 254 -5.75 10.45 30.43
N GLY A 255 -5.32 9.22 30.12
CA GLY A 255 -4.98 8.20 31.12
C GLY A 255 -5.20 6.76 30.63
N PRO A 256 -5.15 5.77 31.54
CA PRO A 256 -5.49 4.38 31.23
C PRO A 256 -7.01 4.18 31.04
N PRO A 257 -7.45 3.16 30.27
CA PRO A 257 -8.86 2.92 29.99
C PRO A 257 -9.52 2.08 31.08
N ARG A 258 -10.74 2.42 31.49
CA ARG A 258 -11.55 1.57 32.38
C ARG A 258 -12.37 0.58 31.56
N VAL A 259 -12.00 -0.70 31.56
CA VAL A 259 -12.80 -1.73 30.88
C VAL A 259 -14.17 -1.87 31.53
N LEU A 260 -15.23 -1.60 30.76
CA LEU A 260 -16.63 -1.76 31.16
C LEU A 260 -17.10 -3.21 30.92
N THR A 261 -16.82 -3.74 29.73
CA THR A 261 -17.06 -5.14 29.38
C THR A 261 -15.91 -5.68 28.56
N ALA A 262 -15.29 -6.78 29.00
CA ALA A 262 -14.24 -7.45 28.24
C ALA A 262 -14.74 -7.93 26.88
N ALA A 263 -13.84 -7.95 25.88
CA ALA A 263 -14.11 -8.42 24.51
C ALA A 263 -14.82 -9.79 24.48
N ASN A 264 -15.59 -10.05 23.43
CA ASN A 264 -16.37 -11.28 23.29
C ASN A 264 -15.49 -12.55 23.29
N TRP A 265 -16.09 -13.72 23.53
CA TRP A 265 -15.34 -14.97 23.72
C TRP A 265 -14.48 -15.35 22.50
N ALA A 266 -14.93 -15.06 21.28
CA ALA A 266 -14.21 -15.38 20.04
C ALA A 266 -13.00 -14.46 19.86
N GLN A 267 -13.14 -13.17 20.16
CA GLN A 267 -12.02 -12.21 20.15
C GLN A 267 -11.00 -12.52 21.25
N ARG A 268 -11.44 -12.93 22.45
CA ARG A 268 -10.53 -13.42 23.51
C ARG A 268 -9.78 -14.70 23.12
N LEU A 269 -10.42 -15.60 22.37
CA LEU A 269 -9.77 -16.79 21.82
C LEU A 269 -8.75 -16.43 20.73
N ALA A 270 -9.14 -15.57 19.78
CA ALA A 270 -8.24 -15.04 18.75
C ALA A 270 -7.01 -14.34 19.35
N GLY A 271 -7.20 -13.48 20.35
CA GLY A 271 -6.09 -12.82 21.06
C GLY A 271 -5.12 -13.79 21.72
N ARG A 272 -5.62 -14.86 22.37
CA ARG A 272 -4.78 -15.93 22.93
C ARG A 272 -4.00 -16.69 21.85
N LEU A 273 -4.64 -17.00 20.72
CA LEU A 273 -3.99 -17.68 19.60
C LEU A 273 -2.87 -16.80 19.00
N ARG A 274 -3.17 -15.52 18.68
CA ARG A 274 -2.17 -14.54 18.19
C ARG A 274 -0.97 -14.41 19.14
N ALA A 275 -1.23 -14.28 20.44
CA ALA A 275 -0.18 -14.19 21.46
C ALA A 275 0.67 -15.47 21.52
N GLY A 276 0.05 -16.65 21.45
CA GLY A 276 0.73 -17.93 21.42
C GLY A 276 1.64 -18.12 20.21
N LEU A 277 1.21 -17.69 19.02
CA LEU A 277 2.05 -17.69 17.81
C LEU A 277 3.25 -16.74 17.97
N ARG A 278 3.03 -15.49 18.41
CA ARG A 278 4.12 -14.54 18.69
C ARG A 278 5.15 -15.11 19.68
N GLN A 279 4.68 -15.78 20.73
CA GLN A 279 5.55 -16.42 21.73
C GLN A 279 6.33 -17.61 21.15
N ALA A 280 5.72 -18.43 20.29
CA ALA A 280 6.41 -19.53 19.60
C ALA A 280 7.49 -19.02 18.62
N CYS A 281 7.22 -17.92 17.92
CA CYS A 281 8.17 -17.28 17.00
C CYS A 281 9.30 -16.50 17.69
N ALA A 282 9.21 -16.21 18.99
CA ALA A 282 10.05 -15.20 19.66
C ALA A 282 11.58 -15.48 19.58
N GLY A 283 11.96 -16.76 19.49
CA GLY A 283 13.35 -17.22 19.39
C GLY A 283 13.84 -17.56 17.97
N LEU A 284 13.07 -17.25 16.93
CA LEU A 284 13.49 -17.42 15.53
C LEU A 284 14.40 -16.26 15.07
N SER A 285 14.97 -16.40 13.86
CA SER A 285 15.67 -15.30 13.16
C SER A 285 14.77 -14.07 12.99
N PRO A 286 15.31 -12.84 12.86
CA PRO A 286 14.51 -11.63 12.75
C PRO A 286 13.47 -11.69 11.62
N ASP A 287 13.89 -12.12 10.43
CA ASP A 287 13.04 -12.24 9.25
C ASP A 287 11.93 -13.30 9.45
N ALA A 288 12.25 -14.50 9.94
CA ALA A 288 11.24 -15.54 10.20
C ALA A 288 10.25 -15.15 11.32
N ARG A 289 10.75 -14.51 12.38
CA ARG A 289 9.96 -14.02 13.51
C ARG A 289 8.95 -12.94 13.10
N ALA A 290 9.25 -12.17 12.05
CA ALA A 290 8.34 -11.20 11.46
C ALA A 290 7.38 -11.81 10.43
N LEU A 291 7.92 -12.56 9.47
CA LEU A 291 7.16 -13.06 8.33
C LEU A 291 6.14 -14.13 8.70
N LEU A 292 6.39 -14.96 9.71
CA LEU A 292 5.45 -16.02 10.09
C LEU A 292 4.16 -15.46 10.75
N PRO A 293 4.22 -14.52 11.73
CA PRO A 293 3.03 -13.78 12.18
C PRO A 293 2.39 -12.93 11.07
N GLY A 294 3.18 -12.29 10.20
CA GLY A 294 2.69 -11.56 9.03
C GLY A 294 1.77 -12.42 8.16
N LEU A 295 2.31 -13.52 7.62
CA LEU A 295 1.61 -14.42 6.70
C LEU A 295 0.36 -15.08 7.30
N VAL A 296 0.40 -15.45 8.59
CA VAL A 296 -0.68 -16.24 9.23
C VAL A 296 -1.79 -15.35 9.81
N ILE A 297 -1.44 -14.22 10.44
CA ILE A 297 -2.40 -13.38 11.21
C ILE A 297 -2.37 -11.88 10.85
N GLY A 298 -1.58 -11.45 9.86
CA GLY A 298 -1.56 -10.06 9.38
C GLY A 298 -0.85 -9.12 10.34
N ASP A 299 0.25 -9.59 10.93
CA ASP A 299 0.94 -8.91 12.03
C ASP A 299 2.39 -8.56 11.66
N THR A 300 2.55 -7.51 10.85
CA THR A 300 3.85 -6.96 10.40
C THR A 300 4.60 -6.15 11.46
N SER A 301 4.09 -6.05 12.69
CA SER A 301 4.62 -5.18 13.76
C SER A 301 6.04 -5.49 14.25
N ALA A 302 6.68 -6.55 13.73
CA ALA A 302 8.06 -6.94 14.02
C ALA A 302 8.95 -7.01 12.76
N MET A 303 8.46 -6.54 11.61
CA MET A 303 9.16 -6.58 10.33
C MET A 303 10.30 -5.54 10.30
N PRO A 304 11.54 -5.94 9.97
CA PRO A 304 12.63 -4.99 9.74
C PRO A 304 12.36 -4.09 8.54
N ASP A 305 12.74 -2.81 8.62
CA ASP A 305 12.47 -1.81 7.56
C ASP A 305 13.16 -2.19 6.22
N ASP A 306 14.36 -2.77 6.29
CA ASP A 306 15.12 -3.29 5.14
C ASP A 306 14.46 -4.51 4.48
N LEU A 307 13.66 -5.27 5.23
CA LEU A 307 12.86 -6.37 4.70
C LEU A 307 11.53 -5.87 4.11
N ASP A 308 10.91 -4.84 4.70
CA ASP A 308 9.70 -4.21 4.15
C ASP A 308 9.99 -3.49 2.84
N GLU A 309 11.11 -2.76 2.75
CA GLU A 309 11.62 -2.19 1.49
C GLU A 309 11.87 -3.26 0.43
N ALA A 310 12.57 -4.36 0.78
CA ALA A 310 12.80 -5.46 -0.15
C ALA A 310 11.49 -6.10 -0.66
N PHE A 311 10.48 -6.24 0.20
CA PHE A 311 9.13 -6.69 -0.20
C PHE A 311 8.42 -5.66 -1.09
N HIS A 312 8.65 -4.36 -0.87
CA HIS A 312 8.13 -3.27 -1.69
C HIS A 312 8.76 -3.16 -3.08
N VAL A 313 10.05 -3.45 -3.23
CA VAL A 313 10.77 -3.48 -4.52
C VAL A 313 10.39 -4.71 -5.36
N THR A 314 10.09 -5.84 -4.70
CA THR A 314 9.79 -7.13 -5.36
C THR A 314 8.30 -7.42 -5.57
N ASP A 315 7.41 -6.44 -5.34
CA ASP A 315 5.93 -6.57 -5.36
C ASP A 315 5.38 -7.65 -4.38
N LEU A 316 6.15 -8.07 -3.36
CA LEU A 316 5.80 -9.14 -2.42
C LEU A 316 5.00 -8.69 -1.18
N VAL A 317 4.80 -7.39 -0.94
CA VAL A 317 4.04 -6.85 0.21
C VAL A 317 2.64 -7.47 0.37
N HIS A 318 2.00 -7.86 -0.73
CA HIS A 318 0.68 -8.50 -0.73
C HIS A 318 0.66 -9.90 -0.06
N LEU A 319 1.81 -10.42 0.37
CA LEU A 319 1.94 -11.66 1.15
C LEU A 319 1.87 -11.44 2.66
N THR A 320 2.29 -10.27 3.15
CA THR A 320 2.28 -9.94 4.59
C THR A 320 0.94 -9.38 5.05
N ALA A 321 0.17 -8.78 4.14
CA ALA A 321 -1.27 -8.56 4.30
C ALA A 321 -2.02 -9.86 3.95
N VAL A 322 -2.63 -10.53 4.95
CA VAL A 322 -3.22 -11.88 4.81
C VAL A 322 -4.08 -11.99 3.55
N SER A 323 -3.67 -12.89 2.67
CA SER A 323 -4.24 -12.98 1.33
C SER A 323 -5.46 -13.91 1.28
N GLY A 324 -6.26 -13.76 0.22
CA GLY A 324 -7.34 -14.71 -0.07
C GLY A 324 -6.86 -16.12 -0.42
N ALA A 325 -5.57 -16.30 -0.74
CA ALA A 325 -4.98 -17.62 -0.93
C ALA A 325 -4.89 -18.38 0.42
N ASN A 326 -4.56 -17.68 1.52
CA ASN A 326 -4.37 -18.30 2.83
C ASN A 326 -5.69 -18.90 3.35
N LEU A 327 -6.81 -18.16 3.20
CA LEU A 327 -8.15 -18.69 3.45
C LEU A 327 -8.51 -19.85 2.51
N SER A 328 -8.13 -19.76 1.23
CA SER A 328 -8.41 -20.80 0.23
C SER A 328 -7.66 -22.11 0.51
N ILE A 329 -6.41 -22.03 0.98
CA ILE A 329 -5.58 -23.16 1.43
C ILE A 329 -6.25 -23.84 2.64
N VAL A 330 -6.62 -23.06 3.67
CA VAL A 330 -7.30 -23.54 4.88
C VAL A 330 -8.63 -24.22 4.55
N LEU A 331 -9.44 -23.64 3.64
CA LEU A 331 -10.67 -24.27 3.17
C LEU A 331 -10.43 -25.52 2.31
N ALA A 332 -9.35 -25.58 1.52
CA ALA A 332 -9.02 -26.74 0.70
C ALA A 332 -8.59 -27.96 1.54
N VAL A 333 -7.92 -27.75 2.69
CA VAL A 333 -7.61 -28.83 3.64
C VAL A 333 -8.89 -29.46 4.22
N LEU A 334 -9.86 -28.62 4.60
CA LEU A 334 -11.15 -29.10 5.11
C LEU A 334 -12.00 -29.80 4.04
N LEU A 335 -12.17 -29.16 2.87
CA LEU A 335 -13.18 -29.51 1.87
C LEU A 335 -12.65 -30.39 0.72
N GLY A 336 -11.33 -30.45 0.56
CA GLY A 336 -10.66 -31.06 -0.59
C GLY A 336 -10.51 -30.10 -1.76
N ALA A 337 -9.93 -30.59 -2.86
CA ALA A 337 -9.69 -29.80 -4.06
C ALA A 337 -11.02 -29.22 -4.61
N PRO A 338 -11.15 -27.90 -4.87
CA PRO A 338 -12.44 -27.28 -5.18
C PRO A 338 -13.20 -27.84 -6.40
N ALA A 339 -12.48 -28.44 -7.37
CA ALA A 339 -13.06 -29.16 -8.51
C ALA A 339 -13.64 -30.55 -8.14
N ARG A 340 -13.09 -31.21 -7.09
CA ARG A 340 -13.61 -32.48 -6.54
C ARG A 340 -14.64 -32.27 -5.41
N ALA A 341 -14.82 -31.06 -4.91
CA ALA A 341 -15.77 -30.72 -3.84
C ALA A 341 -17.24 -31.13 -4.09
N GLY A 342 -17.61 -31.51 -5.33
CA GLY A 342 -18.92 -32.08 -5.66
C GLY A 342 -19.00 -33.61 -5.63
N THR A 343 -17.94 -34.34 -5.97
CA THR A 343 -17.96 -35.82 -6.15
C THR A 343 -17.87 -36.58 -4.82
N ALA A 344 -17.86 -37.91 -4.81
CA ALA A 344 -17.59 -38.69 -3.59
C ALA A 344 -16.11 -38.64 -3.16
N GLU A 345 -15.20 -38.64 -4.14
CA GLU A 345 -13.73 -38.70 -4.00
C GLU A 345 -13.10 -37.33 -3.62
N ARG A 346 -13.66 -36.65 -2.61
CA ARG A 346 -13.29 -35.26 -2.28
C ARG A 346 -11.87 -35.09 -1.75
N GLY A 347 -11.34 -36.07 -1.03
CA GLY A 347 -9.94 -36.11 -0.55
C GLY A 347 -9.55 -35.11 0.56
N GLY A 348 -10.45 -34.23 1.00
CA GLY A 348 -10.23 -33.36 2.17
C GLY A 348 -10.66 -34.01 3.49
N LEU A 349 -10.31 -33.39 4.63
CA LEU A 349 -10.59 -33.91 5.97
C LEU A 349 -12.07 -34.21 6.21
N ALA A 350 -12.99 -33.35 5.74
CA ALA A 350 -14.43 -33.58 5.89
C ALA A 350 -14.92 -34.82 5.12
N ALA A 351 -14.22 -35.24 4.07
CA ALA A 351 -14.55 -36.44 3.29
C ALA A 351 -13.93 -37.70 3.91
N PHE A 352 -12.71 -37.61 4.43
CA PHE A 352 -12.08 -38.66 5.24
C PHE A 352 -12.92 -38.99 6.49
N LEU A 353 -13.53 -37.98 7.11
CA LEU A 353 -14.46 -38.11 8.23
C LEU A 353 -15.92 -38.43 7.81
N GLY A 354 -16.18 -38.72 6.53
CA GLY A 354 -17.50 -39.15 6.04
C GLY A 354 -18.63 -38.10 6.13
N LEU A 355 -18.30 -36.81 6.28
CA LEU A 355 -19.29 -35.77 6.57
C LEU A 355 -20.12 -35.40 5.32
N PRO A 356 -21.45 -35.19 5.46
CA PRO A 356 -22.31 -34.82 4.34
C PRO A 356 -22.04 -33.39 3.85
N LEU A 357 -22.18 -33.16 2.54
CA LEU A 357 -21.79 -31.91 1.85
C LEU A 357 -22.32 -30.63 2.52
N ARG A 358 -23.55 -30.66 3.05
CA ARG A 358 -24.17 -29.52 3.75
C ARG A 358 -23.47 -29.20 5.08
N LEU A 359 -23.03 -30.23 5.81
CA LEU A 359 -22.24 -30.05 7.04
C LEU A 359 -20.82 -29.59 6.70
N SER A 360 -20.20 -30.12 5.63
CA SER A 360 -18.92 -29.62 5.14
C SER A 360 -19.01 -28.12 4.79
N ALA A 361 -20.08 -27.70 4.11
CA ALA A 361 -20.31 -26.30 3.76
C ALA A 361 -20.53 -25.40 5.00
N LEU A 362 -21.29 -25.89 5.99
CA LEU A 362 -21.49 -25.19 7.28
C LEU A 362 -20.18 -25.05 8.06
N LEU A 363 -19.38 -26.12 8.17
CA LEU A 363 -18.08 -26.08 8.82
C LEU A 363 -17.11 -25.14 8.08
N GLY A 364 -17.14 -25.12 6.74
CA GLY A 364 -16.39 -24.15 5.93
C GLY A 364 -16.82 -22.70 6.18
N ALA A 365 -18.11 -22.44 6.39
CA ALA A 365 -18.61 -21.11 6.72
C ALA A 365 -18.18 -20.67 8.14
N VAL A 366 -18.28 -21.56 9.13
CA VAL A 366 -17.79 -21.33 10.50
C VAL A 366 -16.27 -21.09 10.51
N LEU A 367 -15.51 -21.89 9.76
CA LEU A 367 -14.06 -21.73 9.59
C LEU A 367 -13.70 -20.40 8.91
N THR A 368 -14.50 -19.95 7.94
CA THR A 368 -14.33 -18.63 7.30
C THR A 368 -14.56 -17.48 8.28
N VAL A 369 -15.61 -17.54 9.11
CA VAL A 369 -15.86 -16.53 10.15
C VAL A 369 -14.78 -16.54 11.23
N ALA A 370 -14.32 -17.73 11.63
CA ALA A 370 -13.20 -17.89 12.56
C ALA A 370 -11.90 -17.30 11.98
N PHE A 371 -11.61 -17.54 10.70
CA PHE A 371 -10.45 -16.98 9.98
C PHE A 371 -10.51 -15.44 9.95
N VAL A 372 -11.65 -14.83 9.58
CA VAL A 372 -11.81 -13.36 9.58
C VAL A 372 -11.66 -12.78 11.00
N THR A 373 -12.18 -13.46 12.02
CA THR A 373 -12.03 -13.05 13.42
C THR A 373 -10.56 -13.12 13.88
N LEU A 374 -9.83 -14.13 13.41
CA LEU A 374 -8.44 -14.40 13.76
C LEU A 374 -7.44 -13.49 13.03
N CYS A 375 -7.51 -13.45 11.71
CA CYS A 375 -6.58 -12.77 10.80
C CYS A 375 -6.90 -11.28 10.58
N ARG A 376 -7.82 -10.73 11.39
CA ARG A 376 -8.37 -9.36 11.31
C ARG A 376 -9.30 -9.15 10.08
N PRO A 377 -10.25 -8.20 10.13
CA PRO A 377 -11.15 -7.90 9.02
C PRO A 377 -10.46 -7.04 7.95
N ASP A 378 -9.30 -7.47 7.46
CA ASP A 378 -8.58 -6.75 6.41
C ASP A 378 -9.32 -6.81 5.05
N PRO A 379 -9.24 -5.78 4.19
CA PRO A 379 -10.09 -5.69 2.99
C PRO A 379 -9.91 -6.84 1.99
N SER A 380 -8.69 -7.39 1.89
CA SER A 380 -8.37 -8.60 1.15
C SER A 380 -9.07 -9.85 1.73
N VAL A 381 -9.04 -9.99 3.05
CA VAL A 381 -9.65 -11.08 3.83
C VAL A 381 -11.16 -11.02 3.74
N LEU A 382 -11.78 -9.84 3.90
CA LEU A 382 -13.22 -9.63 3.77
C LEU A 382 -13.73 -10.04 2.39
N ARG A 383 -13.05 -9.61 1.31
CA ARG A 383 -13.38 -10.01 -0.06
C ARG A 383 -13.24 -11.53 -0.28
N ALA A 384 -12.17 -12.13 0.24
CA ALA A 384 -11.96 -13.58 0.16
C ALA A 384 -13.06 -14.34 0.91
N ALA A 385 -13.40 -13.91 2.13
CA ALA A 385 -14.47 -14.48 2.94
C ALA A 385 -15.84 -14.36 2.27
N ALA A 386 -16.21 -13.19 1.74
CA ALA A 386 -17.48 -13.00 1.05
C ALA A 386 -17.60 -13.88 -0.22
N THR A 387 -16.55 -13.94 -1.05
CA THR A 387 -16.55 -14.84 -2.22
C THR A 387 -16.57 -16.32 -1.83
N GLY A 388 -15.88 -16.70 -0.76
CA GLY A 388 -15.90 -18.05 -0.19
C GLY A 388 -17.28 -18.45 0.33
N LEU A 389 -17.92 -17.61 1.14
CA LEU A 389 -19.27 -17.83 1.68
C LEU A 389 -20.33 -17.96 0.57
N LEU A 390 -20.27 -17.13 -0.48
CA LEU A 390 -21.12 -17.30 -1.66
C LEU A 390 -20.84 -18.62 -2.40
N GLY A 391 -19.58 -19.03 -2.50
CA GLY A 391 -19.17 -20.32 -3.09
C GLY A 391 -19.52 -21.57 -2.26
N LEU A 392 -19.70 -21.41 -0.95
CA LEU A 392 -20.19 -22.42 0.00
C LEU A 392 -21.73 -22.48 0.01
N LEU A 393 -22.41 -21.33 -0.06
CA LEU A 393 -23.86 -21.27 -0.22
C LEU A 393 -24.30 -21.89 -1.55
N ALA A 394 -23.62 -21.58 -2.66
CA ALA A 394 -23.86 -22.21 -3.95
C ALA A 394 -23.68 -23.74 -3.90
N LEU A 395 -22.67 -24.23 -3.15
CA LEU A 395 -22.42 -25.66 -2.93
C LEU A 395 -23.54 -26.33 -2.12
N ALA A 396 -23.98 -25.71 -1.02
CA ALA A 396 -25.07 -26.20 -0.18
C ALA A 396 -26.43 -26.23 -0.91
N LEU A 397 -26.64 -25.30 -1.84
CA LEU A 397 -27.81 -25.21 -2.73
C LEU A 397 -27.68 -26.06 -4.01
N GLY A 398 -26.57 -26.75 -4.24
CA GLY A 398 -26.33 -27.58 -5.44
C GLY A 398 -26.29 -26.79 -6.76
N ARG A 399 -25.96 -25.48 -6.72
CA ARG A 399 -25.94 -24.61 -7.90
C ARG A 399 -24.55 -24.56 -8.55
N PRO A 400 -24.46 -24.42 -9.89
CA PRO A 400 -23.18 -24.27 -10.58
C PRO A 400 -22.45 -22.99 -10.14
N ARG A 401 -21.18 -23.13 -9.76
CA ARG A 401 -20.32 -22.03 -9.29
C ARG A 401 -19.86 -21.16 -10.45
N GLN A 402 -20.36 -19.92 -10.53
CA GLN A 402 -19.90 -18.92 -11.49
C GLN A 402 -19.02 -17.88 -10.79
N ALA A 403 -17.70 -17.90 -11.06
CA ALA A 403 -16.72 -17.16 -10.27
C ALA A 403 -16.81 -15.63 -10.44
N VAL A 404 -17.04 -15.12 -11.65
CA VAL A 404 -17.13 -13.65 -11.89
C VAL A 404 -18.41 -13.04 -11.29
N PRO A 405 -19.61 -13.64 -11.42
CA PRO A 405 -20.79 -13.22 -10.65
C PRO A 405 -20.62 -13.31 -9.14
N ALA A 406 -19.88 -14.31 -8.62
CA ALA A 406 -19.59 -14.41 -7.19
C ALA A 406 -18.63 -13.30 -6.71
N LEU A 407 -17.63 -12.92 -7.51
CA LEU A 407 -16.76 -11.76 -7.23
C LEU A 407 -17.55 -10.45 -7.24
N ALA A 408 -18.35 -10.21 -8.29
CA ALA A 408 -19.17 -9.01 -8.41
C ALA A 408 -20.19 -8.91 -7.26
N GLY A 409 -20.89 -10.00 -6.94
CA GLY A 409 -21.83 -10.06 -5.82
C GLY A 409 -21.15 -9.84 -4.45
N ALA A 410 -19.97 -10.41 -4.23
CA ALA A 410 -19.21 -10.19 -3.00
C ALA A 410 -18.76 -8.72 -2.85
N VAL A 411 -18.27 -8.11 -3.93
CA VAL A 411 -17.86 -6.71 -3.95
C VAL A 411 -19.06 -5.79 -3.69
N LEU A 412 -20.19 -6.02 -4.37
CA LEU A 412 -21.41 -5.24 -4.18
C LEU A 412 -21.95 -5.35 -2.74
N VAL A 413 -21.98 -6.56 -2.16
CA VAL A 413 -22.42 -6.76 -0.76
C VAL A 413 -21.48 -6.04 0.21
N LEU A 414 -20.17 -6.12 0.02
CA LEU A 414 -19.21 -5.45 0.89
C LEU A 414 -19.32 -3.93 0.82
N LEU A 415 -19.47 -3.34 -0.37
CA LEU A 415 -19.68 -1.89 -0.55
C LEU A 415 -21.00 -1.36 0.06
N LEU A 416 -22.02 -2.22 0.19
CA LEU A 416 -23.29 -1.86 0.83
C LEU A 416 -23.26 -2.03 2.36
N VAL A 417 -22.40 -2.91 2.88
CA VAL A 417 -22.19 -3.15 4.32
C VAL A 417 -21.16 -2.18 4.91
N ASP A 418 -20.11 -1.87 4.16
CA ASP A 418 -19.04 -0.94 4.52
C ASP A 418 -18.66 -0.11 3.28
N PRO A 419 -19.24 1.09 3.11
CA PRO A 419 -18.94 1.97 2.00
C PRO A 419 -17.46 2.39 1.90
N PHE A 420 -16.74 2.48 3.02
CA PHE A 420 -15.37 3.01 3.08
C PHE A 420 -14.37 2.13 2.32
N LEU A 421 -14.67 0.83 2.19
CA LEU A 421 -13.94 -0.11 1.32
C LEU A 421 -13.79 0.39 -0.13
N ALA A 422 -14.68 1.26 -0.63
CA ALA A 422 -14.58 1.84 -1.97
C ALA A 422 -13.30 2.65 -2.21
N ARG A 423 -12.69 3.20 -1.14
CA ARG A 423 -11.40 3.94 -1.18
C ARG A 423 -10.22 3.09 -0.72
N SER A 424 -10.45 1.85 -0.29
CA SER A 424 -9.38 0.96 0.15
C SER A 424 -8.59 0.41 -1.04
N TYR A 425 -7.33 0.81 -1.16
CA TYR A 425 -6.39 0.22 -2.12
C TYR A 425 -6.26 -1.30 -1.97
N GLY A 426 -6.25 -1.82 -0.73
CA GLY A 426 -6.21 -3.26 -0.48
C GLY A 426 -7.45 -4.01 -1.01
N PHE A 427 -8.63 -3.38 -0.95
CA PHE A 427 -9.85 -3.91 -1.55
C PHE A 427 -9.79 -3.89 -3.07
N LEU A 428 -9.40 -2.74 -3.64
CA LEU A 428 -9.26 -2.51 -5.08
C LEU A 428 -8.28 -3.49 -5.73
N LEU A 429 -7.04 -3.58 -5.22
CA LEU A 429 -6.00 -4.48 -5.71
C LEU A 429 -6.44 -5.95 -5.61
N SER A 430 -7.05 -6.35 -4.48
CA SER A 430 -7.53 -7.73 -4.32
C SER A 430 -8.68 -8.09 -5.26
N ALA A 431 -9.55 -7.14 -5.60
CA ALA A 431 -10.61 -7.31 -6.59
C ALA A 431 -10.05 -7.37 -8.02
N LEU A 432 -9.13 -6.46 -8.38
CA LEU A 432 -8.46 -6.41 -9.68
C LEU A 432 -7.64 -7.67 -9.96
N ALA A 433 -6.80 -8.12 -9.02
CA ALA A 433 -6.05 -9.37 -9.14
C ALA A 433 -6.97 -10.57 -9.39
N THR A 434 -8.06 -10.68 -8.61
CA THR A 434 -9.03 -11.79 -8.76
C THR A 434 -9.73 -11.73 -10.12
N LEU A 435 -10.06 -10.54 -10.62
CA LEU A 435 -10.64 -10.36 -11.95
C LEU A 435 -9.64 -10.75 -13.06
N GLY A 436 -8.37 -10.36 -12.93
CA GLY A 436 -7.28 -10.73 -13.84
C GLY A 436 -7.07 -12.24 -13.93
N LEU A 437 -6.93 -12.93 -12.78
CA LEU A 437 -6.83 -14.39 -12.71
C LEU A 437 -8.03 -15.10 -13.36
N LEU A 438 -9.25 -14.60 -13.12
CA LEU A 438 -10.48 -15.21 -13.64
C LEU A 438 -10.72 -14.97 -15.14
N THR A 439 -10.20 -13.89 -15.72
CA THR A 439 -10.50 -13.47 -17.10
C THR A 439 -9.32 -13.58 -18.07
N ALA A 440 -8.12 -13.16 -17.66
CA ALA A 440 -6.90 -13.19 -18.46
C ALA A 440 -6.05 -14.43 -18.17
N GLY A 441 -5.79 -14.72 -16.89
CA GLY A 441 -4.85 -15.79 -16.46
C GLY A 441 -5.12 -17.14 -17.13
N ARG A 442 -6.36 -17.64 -17.10
CA ARG A 442 -6.72 -18.91 -17.77
C ARG A 442 -6.48 -18.92 -19.29
N ARG A 443 -6.62 -17.76 -19.95
CA ARG A 443 -6.44 -17.62 -21.40
C ARG A 443 -4.95 -17.63 -21.75
N TRP A 444 -4.13 -16.98 -20.93
CA TRP A 444 -2.69 -16.92 -21.08
C TRP A 444 -2.04 -18.27 -20.74
N ALA A 445 -2.47 -18.94 -19.66
CA ALA A 445 -2.04 -20.29 -19.31
C ALA A 445 -2.29 -21.28 -20.47
N LYS A 446 -3.51 -21.30 -21.03
CA LYS A 446 -3.85 -22.13 -22.19
C LYS A 446 -2.99 -21.82 -23.41
N ALA A 447 -2.70 -20.55 -23.70
CA ALA A 447 -1.84 -20.16 -24.81
C ALA A 447 -0.38 -20.60 -24.61
N LEU A 448 0.12 -20.62 -23.37
CA LEU A 448 1.45 -21.16 -23.02
C LEU A 448 1.49 -22.69 -23.11
N HIS A 449 0.44 -23.39 -22.66
CA HIS A 449 0.29 -24.84 -22.86
C HIS A 449 0.29 -25.19 -24.36
N GLU A 450 -0.46 -24.44 -25.18
CA GLU A 450 -0.48 -24.56 -26.65
C GLU A 450 0.87 -24.20 -27.31
N ARG A 451 1.80 -23.56 -26.58
CA ARG A 451 3.20 -23.31 -26.98
C ARG A 451 4.18 -24.39 -26.51
N GLY A 452 3.72 -25.38 -25.75
CA GLY A 452 4.53 -26.47 -25.20
C GLY A 452 5.21 -26.17 -23.86
N TRP A 453 4.76 -25.16 -23.11
CA TRP A 453 5.29 -24.90 -21.76
C TRP A 453 4.78 -25.94 -20.74
N PRO A 454 5.60 -26.34 -19.75
CA PRO A 454 5.16 -27.21 -18.65
C PRO A 454 3.95 -26.62 -17.92
N HIS A 455 2.91 -27.42 -17.67
CA HIS A 455 1.62 -26.93 -17.17
C HIS A 455 1.73 -26.05 -15.92
N HIS A 456 2.47 -26.49 -14.91
CA HIS A 456 2.63 -25.77 -13.63
C HIS A 456 3.30 -24.40 -13.82
N LEU A 457 4.35 -24.33 -14.65
CA LEU A 457 5.09 -23.09 -14.94
C LEU A 457 4.23 -22.12 -15.75
N ALA A 458 3.49 -22.63 -16.74
CA ALA A 458 2.55 -21.86 -17.54
C ALA A 458 1.36 -21.33 -16.72
N ASP A 459 0.82 -22.12 -15.79
CA ASP A 459 -0.27 -21.71 -14.90
C ASP A 459 0.20 -20.60 -13.93
N GLY A 460 1.38 -20.78 -13.30
CA GLY A 460 1.97 -19.80 -12.38
C GLY A 460 2.34 -18.47 -13.04
N ILE A 461 3.10 -18.50 -14.14
CA ILE A 461 3.46 -17.29 -14.90
C ILE A 461 2.21 -16.56 -15.39
N ALA A 462 1.21 -17.28 -15.91
CA ALA A 462 -0.03 -16.66 -16.37
C ALA A 462 -0.87 -16.07 -15.24
N ALA A 463 -0.86 -16.65 -14.04
CA ALA A 463 -1.52 -16.10 -12.86
C ALA A 463 -0.81 -14.82 -12.37
N ALA A 464 0.51 -14.88 -12.16
CA ALA A 464 1.31 -13.74 -11.71
C ALA A 464 1.25 -12.57 -12.70
N ALA A 465 1.46 -12.82 -13.99
CA ALA A 465 1.35 -11.79 -15.03
C ALA A 465 -0.07 -11.20 -15.10
N ALA A 466 -1.13 -12.01 -14.95
CA ALA A 466 -2.51 -11.50 -14.99
C ALA A 466 -2.89 -10.71 -13.75
N ALA A 467 -2.31 -11.01 -12.59
CA ALA A 467 -2.43 -10.18 -11.39
C ALA A 467 -1.72 -8.83 -11.59
N GLN A 468 -0.44 -8.86 -11.98
CA GLN A 468 0.37 -7.64 -12.15
C GLN A 468 -0.21 -6.73 -13.25
N ALA A 469 -0.63 -7.28 -14.40
CA ALA A 469 -1.26 -6.51 -15.48
C ALA A 469 -2.57 -5.80 -15.07
N PHE A 470 -3.32 -6.35 -14.11
CA PHE A 470 -4.55 -5.73 -13.59
C PHE A 470 -4.28 -4.79 -12.41
N CYS A 471 -3.22 -5.02 -11.63
CA CYS A 471 -2.93 -4.27 -10.41
C CYS A 471 -1.93 -3.11 -10.61
N ALA A 472 -0.95 -3.24 -11.50
CA ALA A 472 0.14 -2.27 -11.64
C ALA A 472 -0.32 -0.83 -11.92
N PRO A 473 -1.35 -0.56 -12.76
CA PRO A 473 -1.88 0.79 -12.90
C PRO A 473 -2.42 1.38 -11.60
N ALA A 474 -2.90 0.56 -10.66
CA ALA A 474 -3.39 1.01 -9.36
C ALA A 474 -2.29 1.08 -8.29
N THR A 475 -1.18 0.33 -8.39
CA THR A 475 -0.04 0.44 -7.46
C THR A 475 0.77 1.72 -7.71
N VAL A 476 0.80 2.26 -8.94
CA VAL A 476 1.42 3.56 -9.25
C VAL A 476 0.85 4.73 -8.42
N LEU A 477 -0.40 4.63 -7.95
CA LEU A 477 -1.00 5.62 -7.03
C LEU A 477 -0.50 5.49 -5.58
N LEU A 478 0.04 4.33 -5.18
CA LEU A 478 0.61 4.09 -3.86
C LEU A 478 2.10 4.45 -3.81
N ALA A 479 2.84 4.06 -4.86
CA ALA A 479 4.25 4.39 -5.05
C ALA A 479 4.52 4.52 -6.55
N PRO A 480 5.19 5.59 -7.03
CA PRO A 480 5.44 5.83 -8.46
C PRO A 480 6.59 4.95 -9.00
N ARG A 481 6.43 3.63 -8.91
CA ARG A 481 7.40 2.62 -9.34
C ARG A 481 6.70 1.39 -9.92
N VAL A 482 7.42 0.64 -10.75
CA VAL A 482 6.99 -0.66 -11.30
C VAL A 482 8.08 -1.70 -11.04
N SER A 483 7.74 -2.84 -10.43
CA SER A 483 8.70 -3.94 -10.24
C SER A 483 8.88 -4.73 -11.54
N LEU A 484 10.11 -4.80 -12.03
CA LEU A 484 10.49 -5.66 -13.17
C LEU A 484 10.77 -7.10 -12.71
N VAL A 485 11.17 -7.28 -11.45
CA VAL A 485 11.42 -8.60 -10.84
C VAL A 485 10.18 -9.22 -10.18
N GLY A 486 9.03 -8.52 -10.18
CA GLY A 486 7.80 -8.96 -9.54
C GLY A 486 7.36 -10.37 -9.94
N ILE A 487 7.25 -10.69 -11.23
CA ILE A 487 6.82 -12.01 -11.72
C ILE A 487 7.72 -13.16 -11.22
N PRO A 488 9.06 -13.15 -11.42
CA PRO A 488 9.90 -14.24 -10.93
C PRO A 488 9.96 -14.30 -9.40
N CYS A 489 9.96 -13.18 -8.69
CA CYS A 489 9.93 -13.19 -7.22
C CYS A 489 8.62 -13.82 -6.69
N ASN A 490 7.47 -13.47 -7.28
CA ASN A 490 6.18 -14.08 -6.94
C ASN A 490 6.18 -15.60 -7.17
N LEU A 491 6.71 -16.06 -8.30
CA LEU A 491 6.76 -17.49 -8.63
C LEU A 491 7.68 -18.29 -7.67
N LEU A 492 8.82 -17.71 -7.28
CA LEU A 492 9.72 -18.32 -6.29
C LEU A 492 9.13 -18.28 -4.88
N ALA A 493 8.34 -17.26 -4.55
CA ALA A 493 7.63 -17.16 -3.28
C ALA A 493 6.48 -18.18 -3.16
N GLU A 494 5.74 -18.48 -4.24
CA GLU A 494 4.62 -19.44 -4.23
C GLU A 494 5.01 -20.81 -3.67
N LEU A 495 6.23 -21.26 -3.95
CA LEU A 495 6.82 -22.50 -3.44
C LEU A 495 6.84 -22.56 -1.90
N ALA A 496 7.02 -21.42 -1.24
CA ALA A 496 7.15 -21.31 0.22
C ALA A 496 5.87 -20.85 0.93
N ILE A 497 5.02 -20.05 0.27
CA ILE A 497 3.76 -19.53 0.86
C ILE A 497 2.89 -20.66 1.40
N THR A 498 2.69 -21.74 0.64
CA THR A 498 1.80 -22.84 1.06
C THR A 498 2.32 -23.60 2.29
N PRO A 499 3.57 -24.12 2.33
CA PRO A 499 4.09 -24.76 3.53
C PRO A 499 4.18 -23.79 4.73
N ALA A 500 4.65 -22.55 4.54
CA ALA A 500 4.69 -21.56 5.63
C ALA A 500 3.31 -21.28 6.23
N THR A 501 2.29 -21.12 5.38
CA THR A 501 0.89 -20.92 5.81
C THR A 501 0.36 -22.13 6.57
N LEU A 502 0.54 -23.35 6.04
CA LEU A 502 0.03 -24.57 6.66
C LEU A 502 0.69 -24.87 8.01
N ILE A 503 2.01 -24.79 8.09
CA ILE A 503 2.76 -25.05 9.33
C ILE A 503 2.50 -23.90 10.32
N GLY A 504 2.44 -22.65 9.86
CA GLY A 504 2.10 -21.49 10.70
C GLY A 504 0.71 -21.55 11.34
N PHE A 505 -0.31 -21.99 10.60
CA PHE A 505 -1.62 -22.27 11.20
C PHE A 505 -1.60 -23.48 12.16
N ALA A 506 -0.76 -24.49 11.91
CA ALA A 506 -0.54 -25.59 12.86
C ALA A 506 0.14 -25.10 14.16
N THR A 507 1.18 -24.27 14.07
CA THR A 507 1.83 -23.58 15.20
C THR A 507 0.82 -22.80 16.04
N LEU A 508 -0.01 -21.98 15.38
CA LEU A 508 -1.05 -21.18 16.03
C LEU A 508 -2.05 -22.05 16.82
N VAL A 509 -2.50 -23.17 16.25
CA VAL A 509 -3.44 -24.09 16.90
C VAL A 509 -2.77 -24.93 17.99
N ALA A 510 -1.48 -25.25 17.83
CA ALA A 510 -0.69 -25.98 18.83
C ALA A 510 -0.31 -25.13 20.04
N ALA A 511 -0.12 -23.81 19.88
CA ALA A 511 0.34 -22.90 20.93
C ALA A 511 -0.45 -22.96 22.27
N PRO A 512 -1.80 -22.96 22.28
CA PRO A 512 -2.57 -23.13 23.53
C PRO A 512 -2.59 -24.57 24.08
N ILE A 513 -2.07 -25.55 23.34
CA ILE A 513 -2.07 -26.98 23.72
C ILE A 513 -0.70 -27.39 24.27
N SER A 514 0.38 -27.01 23.59
CA SER A 514 1.76 -27.27 24.00
C SER A 514 2.71 -26.26 23.38
N ALA A 515 3.33 -25.42 24.22
CA ALA A 515 4.35 -24.46 23.80
C ALA A 515 5.58 -25.14 23.15
N GLY A 516 5.92 -26.36 23.58
CA GLY A 516 7.02 -27.13 22.98
C GLY A 516 6.71 -27.59 21.56
N LEU A 517 5.49 -28.11 21.32
CA LEU A 517 5.06 -28.47 19.97
C LEU A 517 4.95 -27.24 19.06
N ALA A 518 4.41 -26.14 19.57
CA ALA A 518 4.32 -24.90 18.82
C ALA A 518 5.70 -24.34 18.45
N ARG A 519 6.71 -24.41 19.35
CA ARG A 519 8.07 -23.98 19.02
C ARG A 519 8.70 -24.85 17.93
N ILE A 520 8.56 -26.17 17.99
CA ILE A 520 9.06 -27.10 16.94
C ILE A 520 8.39 -26.82 15.58
N LEU A 521 7.08 -26.53 15.57
CA LEU A 521 6.38 -26.15 14.35
C LEU A 521 6.78 -24.74 13.85
N ALA A 522 7.10 -23.80 14.75
CA ALA A 522 7.63 -22.49 14.39
C ALA A 522 9.05 -22.58 13.80
N GLU A 523 9.92 -23.42 14.38
CA GLU A 523 11.25 -23.76 13.87
C GLU A 523 11.15 -24.39 12.47
N LEU A 524 10.22 -25.32 12.24
CA LEU A 524 9.98 -25.92 10.92
C LEU A 524 9.39 -24.92 9.90
N ALA A 525 8.56 -23.99 10.36
CA ALA A 525 7.99 -22.92 9.54
C ALA A 525 8.99 -21.78 9.23
N ALA A 526 10.10 -21.68 9.98
CA ALA A 526 11.14 -20.69 9.72
C ALA A 526 11.77 -20.90 8.34
N LEU A 527 12.10 -22.15 7.97
CA LEU A 527 12.74 -22.50 6.71
C LEU A 527 12.06 -21.90 5.45
N PRO A 528 10.73 -22.07 5.23
CA PRO A 528 10.06 -21.41 4.10
C PRO A 528 9.92 -19.88 4.26
N THR A 529 9.86 -19.33 5.48
CA THR A 529 9.84 -17.86 5.65
C THR A 529 11.20 -17.20 5.40
N GLU A 530 12.31 -17.88 5.73
CA GLU A 530 13.67 -17.43 5.41
C GLU A 530 13.92 -17.50 3.89
N TRP A 531 13.35 -18.49 3.20
CA TRP A 531 13.32 -18.49 1.72
C TRP A 531 12.57 -17.27 1.15
N LEU A 532 11.41 -16.90 1.72
CA LEU A 532 10.69 -15.68 1.28
C LEU A 532 11.52 -14.41 1.47
N ALA A 533 12.22 -14.29 2.61
CA ALA A 533 13.12 -13.18 2.87
C ALA A 533 14.32 -13.16 1.89
N ALA A 534 14.94 -14.31 1.64
CA ALA A 534 16.04 -14.44 0.68
C ALA A 534 15.62 -14.07 -0.74
N VAL A 535 14.44 -14.51 -1.21
CA VAL A 535 13.87 -14.12 -2.51
C VAL A 535 13.63 -12.62 -2.60
N ALA A 536 13.06 -12.01 -1.55
CA ALA A 536 12.82 -10.56 -1.52
C ALA A 536 14.13 -9.76 -1.55
N ARG A 537 15.06 -10.05 -0.63
CA ARG A 537 16.36 -9.36 -0.52
C ARG A 537 17.21 -9.53 -1.78
N TYR A 538 17.29 -10.74 -2.33
CA TYR A 538 18.02 -11.00 -3.58
C TYR A 538 17.35 -10.32 -4.78
N GLY A 539 16.02 -10.42 -4.90
CA GLY A 539 15.26 -9.76 -5.97
C GLY A 539 15.43 -8.25 -5.97
N ALA A 540 15.42 -7.61 -4.80
CA ALA A 540 15.65 -6.18 -4.64
C ALA A 540 17.09 -5.75 -4.98
N SER A 541 18.08 -6.61 -4.74
CA SER A 541 19.50 -6.35 -5.07
C SER A 541 19.84 -6.38 -6.56
N LEU A 542 18.91 -6.81 -7.43
CA LEU A 542 19.17 -6.91 -8.87
C LEU A 542 19.22 -5.51 -9.53
N PRO A 543 20.17 -5.26 -10.46
CA PRO A 543 20.26 -3.99 -11.16
C PRO A 543 19.00 -3.77 -12.03
N GLY A 544 18.23 -2.72 -11.73
CA GLY A 544 16.94 -2.45 -12.36
C GLY A 544 15.78 -3.31 -11.85
N ALA A 545 15.85 -3.81 -10.61
CA ALA A 545 14.75 -4.55 -9.97
C ALA A 545 13.41 -3.80 -10.02
N GLU A 546 13.46 -2.49 -9.76
CA GLU A 546 12.36 -1.55 -9.91
C GLU A 546 12.68 -0.43 -10.91
N LEU A 547 11.62 0.26 -11.31
CA LEU A 547 11.64 1.24 -12.37
C LEU A 547 10.74 2.42 -11.99
N ALA A 548 11.34 3.60 -11.79
CA ALA A 548 10.60 4.82 -11.46
C ALA A 548 9.60 5.18 -12.57
N TRP A 549 8.38 5.53 -12.19
CA TRP A 549 7.28 5.84 -13.09
C TRP A 549 6.76 7.27 -12.89
N THR A 550 5.85 7.73 -13.75
CA THR A 550 5.15 9.00 -13.53
C THR A 550 4.17 8.87 -12.34
N PRO A 551 4.12 9.80 -11.38
CA PRO A 551 3.14 9.77 -10.30
C PRO A 551 1.70 10.06 -10.78
N GLY A 552 0.73 9.76 -9.91
CA GLY A 552 -0.67 10.18 -10.08
C GLY A 552 -1.40 9.59 -11.29
N TRP A 553 -2.52 10.20 -11.66
CA TRP A 553 -3.43 9.68 -12.69
C TRP A 553 -2.82 9.60 -14.10
N LEU A 554 -1.85 10.46 -14.42
CA LEU A 554 -1.08 10.36 -15.66
C LEU A 554 -0.22 9.09 -15.67
N GLY A 555 0.35 8.72 -14.52
CA GLY A 555 1.02 7.43 -14.29
C GLY A 555 0.11 6.22 -14.53
N VAL A 556 -1.09 6.25 -13.94
CA VAL A 556 -2.13 5.22 -14.13
C VAL A 556 -2.45 5.04 -15.61
N LEU A 557 -2.71 6.14 -16.32
CA LEU A 557 -3.11 6.12 -17.73
C LEU A 557 -1.97 5.62 -18.64
N THR A 558 -0.76 6.15 -18.47
CA THR A 558 0.41 5.75 -19.27
C THR A 558 0.77 4.29 -19.05
N LEU A 559 0.73 3.79 -17.81
CA LEU A 559 1.00 2.38 -17.51
C LEU A 559 -0.13 1.46 -18.01
N ALA A 560 -1.41 1.85 -17.85
CA ALA A 560 -2.53 1.08 -18.37
C ALA A 560 -2.48 0.95 -19.90
N LEU A 561 -2.19 2.04 -20.62
CA LEU A 561 -1.98 2.03 -22.07
C LEU A 561 -0.76 1.17 -22.46
N THR A 562 0.33 1.24 -21.71
CA THR A 562 1.51 0.38 -21.90
C THR A 562 1.19 -1.11 -21.74
N VAL A 563 0.47 -1.49 -20.68
CA VAL A 563 0.08 -2.88 -20.42
C VAL A 563 -0.88 -3.39 -21.51
N LEU A 564 -1.83 -2.57 -21.95
CA LEU A 564 -2.72 -2.89 -23.07
C LEU A 564 -1.95 -3.05 -24.39
N ALA A 565 -0.98 -2.18 -24.66
CA ALA A 565 -0.08 -2.28 -25.81
C ALA A 565 0.74 -3.58 -25.78
N ALA A 566 1.36 -3.91 -24.65
CA ALA A 566 2.10 -5.15 -24.45
C ALA A 566 1.22 -6.40 -24.64
N CYS A 567 0.00 -6.39 -24.08
CA CYS A 567 -0.97 -7.48 -24.26
C CYS A 567 -1.42 -7.64 -25.72
N TYR A 568 -1.48 -6.56 -26.50
CA TYR A 568 -1.80 -6.59 -27.93
C TYR A 568 -0.60 -7.02 -28.80
N ALA A 569 0.62 -6.69 -28.37
CA ALA A 569 1.87 -7.00 -29.08
C ALA A 569 2.38 -8.43 -28.83
N ALA A 570 2.19 -8.99 -27.62
CA ALA A 570 2.74 -10.30 -27.25
C ALA A 570 2.40 -11.46 -28.22
N PRO A 571 1.19 -11.58 -28.80
CA PRO A 571 0.87 -12.61 -29.80
C PRO A 571 1.61 -12.47 -31.15
N LEU A 572 2.33 -11.36 -31.37
CA LEU A 572 3.11 -11.08 -32.59
C LEU A 572 4.59 -11.38 -32.39
N LEU A 573 5.09 -11.21 -31.15
CA LEU A 573 6.51 -11.35 -30.80
C LEU A 573 6.93 -12.81 -30.59
N VAL A 574 6.00 -13.71 -30.21
CA VAL A 574 6.29 -15.14 -29.99
C VAL A 574 6.12 -15.93 -31.29
N PRO A 575 7.17 -16.49 -31.91
CA PRO A 575 7.09 -17.15 -33.21
C PRO A 575 6.17 -18.38 -33.22
N ASP A 576 5.49 -18.60 -34.34
CA ASP A 576 4.39 -19.55 -34.45
C ASP A 576 4.83 -20.95 -34.92
N LYS A 577 5.10 -21.85 -33.96
CA LYS A 577 5.54 -23.24 -34.23
C LYS A 577 4.56 -24.04 -35.11
N SER A 578 3.30 -23.66 -35.19
CA SER A 578 2.29 -24.26 -36.08
C SER A 578 2.58 -24.09 -37.58
N GLY A 579 3.58 -23.27 -37.96
CA GLY A 579 3.89 -22.98 -39.36
C GLY A 579 4.80 -24.00 -40.07
N SER A 580 5.66 -24.74 -39.37
CA SER A 580 6.71 -25.56 -39.99
C SER A 580 6.29 -26.99 -40.37
N ASP A 581 5.27 -27.53 -39.71
CA ASP A 581 4.98 -28.97 -39.71
C ASP A 581 3.87 -29.40 -40.71
N ARG A 582 3.53 -28.53 -41.65
CA ARG A 582 2.50 -28.77 -42.69
C ARG A 582 3.01 -28.66 -44.13
N SER A 583 4.33 -28.67 -44.32
CA SER A 583 5.00 -28.68 -45.63
C SER A 583 5.94 -29.87 -45.85
N GLY A 584 6.05 -30.80 -44.89
CA GLY A 584 6.96 -31.96 -44.96
C GLY A 584 6.33 -33.28 -45.40
N LEU A 585 5.01 -33.40 -45.39
CA LEU A 585 4.28 -34.68 -45.56
C LEU A 585 3.55 -34.81 -46.92
N ASP A 586 4.26 -34.52 -48.02
CA ASP A 586 3.82 -34.92 -49.38
C ASP A 586 5.00 -35.12 -50.36
N ARG A 587 6.10 -35.74 -49.88
CA ARG A 587 7.24 -36.16 -50.71
C ARG A 587 7.88 -37.44 -50.21
N THR A 588 7.21 -38.58 -50.43
CA THR A 588 7.87 -39.90 -50.49
C THR A 588 6.95 -40.96 -51.09
N ARG A 589 6.98 -41.08 -52.42
CA ARG A 589 6.68 -42.35 -53.10
C ARG A 589 7.70 -42.52 -54.22
N PRO A 590 8.58 -43.54 -54.17
CA PRO A 590 9.63 -43.68 -55.15
C PRO A 590 9.05 -44.15 -56.48
N ASP A 591 9.57 -43.55 -57.56
CA ASP A 591 9.41 -44.10 -58.89
C ASP A 591 10.13 -45.47 -58.98
N ARG A 592 9.56 -46.39 -59.75
CA ARG A 592 10.18 -47.68 -60.10
C ARG A 592 9.82 -48.01 -61.53
N SER A 593 10.80 -47.79 -62.39
CA SER A 593 10.75 -48.12 -63.81
C SER A 593 10.49 -49.61 -64.07
N LYS A 594 9.70 -49.86 -65.11
CA LYS A 594 9.79 -51.03 -65.97
C LYS A 594 9.59 -50.56 -67.42
N PRO A 595 10.42 -50.99 -68.39
CA PRO A 595 10.17 -50.75 -69.80
C PRO A 595 9.19 -51.79 -70.38
N ASP A 596 8.68 -51.46 -71.57
CA ASP A 596 8.22 -52.28 -72.70
C ASP A 596 7.41 -53.57 -72.45
N GLU A 597 6.23 -53.66 -73.08
CA GLU A 597 6.03 -54.42 -74.34
C GLU A 597 4.56 -54.36 -74.84
N GLY A 598 4.37 -54.37 -76.17
CA GLY A 598 3.25 -55.10 -76.81
C GLY A 598 1.96 -54.36 -77.24
N ALA A 599 1.64 -54.51 -78.53
CA ALA A 599 0.31 -54.74 -79.13
C ALA A 599 -0.83 -53.68 -79.04
N ASP A 600 -0.93 -52.91 -80.13
CA ASP A 600 -2.00 -53.00 -81.16
C ASP A 600 -3.50 -52.64 -80.93
N GLU A 601 -3.97 -51.89 -81.95
CA GLU A 601 -5.25 -51.96 -82.68
C GLU A 601 -6.65 -51.69 -82.05
N SER A 602 -7.12 -50.46 -82.34
CA SER A 602 -8.35 -50.20 -83.14
C SER A 602 -9.74 -50.27 -82.46
N GLY A 603 -10.81 -49.94 -83.23
CA GLY A 603 -12.22 -50.00 -82.82
C GLY A 603 -12.80 -48.67 -82.28
N LEU A 604 -12.96 -47.61 -83.07
CA LEU A 604 -14.09 -47.33 -83.98
C LEU A 604 -15.51 -47.31 -83.35
N ASP A 605 -15.97 -46.07 -83.04
CA ASP A 605 -17.14 -45.42 -83.65
C ASP A 605 -18.59 -45.61 -83.08
N LYS A 606 -19.46 -44.67 -83.44
CA LYS A 606 -20.95 -44.65 -83.44
C LYS A 606 -21.75 -44.57 -82.13
N SER A 607 -21.99 -43.31 -81.73
CA SER A 607 -23.31 -42.64 -81.74
C SER A 607 -24.61 -43.39 -81.33
N GLY A 608 -25.39 -42.78 -80.42
CA GLY A 608 -26.83 -43.03 -80.26
C GLY A 608 -27.46 -41.99 -79.33
N ALA A 609 -28.55 -41.33 -79.74
CA ALA A 609 -29.11 -40.17 -79.03
C ALA A 609 -30.45 -40.44 -78.36
N ALA A 610 -30.66 -39.88 -77.16
CA ALA A 610 -31.97 -39.70 -76.54
C ALA A 610 -31.99 -38.49 -75.57
N GLN A 611 -32.82 -37.50 -75.89
CA GLN A 611 -33.37 -36.46 -75.00
C GLN A 611 -34.92 -36.60 -75.06
N PRO A 612 -35.75 -35.95 -74.21
CA PRO A 612 -35.48 -34.82 -73.31
C PRO A 612 -36.08 -34.96 -71.89
N GLY A 613 -36.01 -33.89 -71.08
CA GLY A 613 -36.78 -33.71 -69.85
C GLY A 613 -36.02 -32.94 -68.75
N ALA A 614 -36.51 -31.76 -68.34
CA ALA A 614 -35.77 -30.85 -67.45
C ALA A 614 -36.39 -30.71 -66.05
N ALA A 615 -35.57 -30.82 -65.00
CA ALA A 615 -35.89 -30.39 -63.62
C ALA A 615 -34.64 -30.20 -62.73
N GLN A 616 -33.85 -29.16 -63.02
CA GLN A 616 -33.14 -28.31 -62.05
C GLN A 616 -32.61 -28.92 -60.73
N ARG A 617 -31.29 -29.17 -60.64
CA ARG A 617 -30.54 -29.16 -59.36
C ARG A 617 -29.23 -28.37 -59.48
N ASP A 618 -28.92 -27.66 -58.41
CA ASP A 618 -27.92 -26.59 -58.33
C ASP A 618 -26.53 -27.13 -57.88
N PRO A 619 -25.46 -26.97 -58.67
CA PRO A 619 -24.11 -27.35 -58.25
C PRO A 619 -23.49 -26.24 -57.38
N GLY A 620 -23.37 -26.51 -56.08
CA GLY A 620 -22.91 -25.53 -55.09
C GLY A 620 -21.53 -24.91 -55.38
N PRO A 621 -21.28 -23.66 -54.93
CA PRO A 621 -20.16 -22.85 -55.39
C PRO A 621 -18.80 -23.38 -54.93
N ASP A 622 -17.97 -23.73 -55.92
CA ASP A 622 -16.56 -24.07 -55.76
C ASP A 622 -15.80 -22.92 -55.08
N ARG A 623 -15.29 -23.16 -53.86
CA ARG A 623 -14.69 -22.13 -52.99
C ARG A 623 -13.26 -21.80 -53.40
N ARG A 624 -13.11 -21.17 -54.57
CA ARG A 624 -11.86 -20.54 -55.01
C ARG A 624 -11.36 -19.54 -53.95
N VAL A 625 -10.30 -19.90 -53.24
CA VAL A 625 -9.71 -19.06 -52.18
C VAL A 625 -9.00 -17.85 -52.80
N LEU A 626 -9.71 -16.71 -52.86
CA LEU A 626 -9.23 -15.47 -53.46
C LEU A 626 -7.83 -15.06 -52.90
N PRO A 627 -6.83 -14.80 -53.77
CA PRO A 627 -5.48 -14.40 -53.35
C PRO A 627 -5.43 -13.17 -52.42
N GLY A 628 -6.43 -12.29 -52.52
CA GLY A 628 -6.59 -11.11 -51.66
C GLY A 628 -6.69 -11.42 -50.15
N ALA A 629 -7.20 -12.60 -49.77
CA ALA A 629 -7.29 -13.01 -48.36
C ALA A 629 -5.89 -13.13 -47.71
N ARG A 630 -4.92 -13.72 -48.42
CA ARG A 630 -3.53 -13.84 -47.94
C ARG A 630 -2.82 -12.48 -47.89
N ARG A 631 -3.08 -11.58 -48.85
CA ARG A 631 -2.53 -10.20 -48.83
C ARG A 631 -3.09 -9.37 -47.67
N ARG A 632 -4.40 -9.39 -47.42
CA ARG A 632 -5.01 -8.70 -46.25
C ARG A 632 -4.44 -9.19 -44.92
N GLY A 633 -4.21 -10.51 -44.79
CA GLY A 633 -3.55 -11.09 -43.60
C GLY A 633 -2.11 -10.61 -43.38
N ARG A 634 -1.30 -10.48 -44.44
CA ARG A 634 0.05 -9.89 -44.35
C ARG A 634 0.02 -8.41 -43.99
N ALA A 635 -0.81 -7.60 -44.67
CA ALA A 635 -0.92 -6.17 -44.39
C ALA A 635 -1.35 -5.89 -42.94
N ALA A 636 -2.36 -6.60 -42.43
CA ALA A 636 -2.80 -6.49 -41.04
C ALA A 636 -1.71 -6.94 -40.03
N ARG A 637 -0.87 -7.93 -40.38
CA ARG A 637 0.27 -8.32 -39.53
C ARG A 637 1.36 -7.25 -39.51
N ILE A 638 1.71 -6.68 -40.67
CA ILE A 638 2.72 -5.61 -40.79
C ILE A 638 2.27 -4.36 -40.03
N ALA A 639 1.04 -3.90 -40.23
CA ALA A 639 0.49 -2.75 -39.51
C ALA A 639 0.50 -2.97 -37.99
N ARG A 640 0.16 -4.18 -37.51
CA ARG A 640 0.25 -4.53 -36.09
C ARG A 640 1.67 -4.56 -35.54
N VAL A 641 2.64 -5.03 -36.31
CA VAL A 641 4.06 -5.02 -35.91
C VAL A 641 4.61 -3.60 -35.87
N LEU A 642 4.27 -2.74 -36.84
CA LEU A 642 4.64 -1.31 -36.81
C LEU A 642 4.04 -0.59 -35.60
N VAL A 643 2.76 -0.83 -35.30
CA VAL A 643 2.11 -0.30 -34.08
C VAL A 643 2.80 -0.80 -32.82
N ALA A 644 3.17 -2.09 -32.73
CA ALA A 644 3.91 -2.62 -31.60
C ALA A 644 5.31 -1.99 -31.44
N ILE A 645 6.05 -1.80 -32.54
CA ILE A 645 7.36 -1.13 -32.53
C ILE A 645 7.24 0.33 -32.09
N LEU A 646 6.25 1.08 -32.61
CA LEU A 646 6.00 2.46 -32.20
C LEU A 646 5.61 2.58 -30.73
N LEU A 647 4.82 1.63 -30.20
CA LEU A 647 4.44 1.60 -28.79
C LEU A 647 5.63 1.23 -27.88
N ILE A 648 6.49 0.29 -28.30
CA ILE A 648 7.73 -0.05 -27.58
C ILE A 648 8.72 1.11 -27.60
N ALA A 649 8.89 1.80 -28.74
CA ALA A 649 9.77 2.96 -28.85
C ALA A 649 9.25 4.15 -28.03
N GLY A 650 7.94 4.44 -28.10
CA GLY A 650 7.30 5.48 -27.28
C GLY A 650 7.39 5.19 -25.78
N PHE A 651 7.20 3.92 -25.37
CA PHE A 651 7.49 3.47 -24.01
C PHE A 651 8.95 3.70 -23.64
N LEU A 652 9.91 3.30 -24.48
CA LEU A 652 11.34 3.44 -24.19
C LEU A 652 11.77 4.91 -24.04
N VAL A 653 11.22 5.83 -24.86
CA VAL A 653 11.46 7.28 -24.76
C VAL A 653 10.84 7.87 -23.48
N LEU A 654 9.60 7.48 -23.14
CA LEU A 654 8.94 7.88 -21.89
C LEU A 654 9.70 7.34 -20.67
N LEU A 655 10.33 6.17 -20.80
CA LEU A 655 11.03 5.47 -19.72
C LEU A 655 12.41 6.03 -19.44
N LEU A 656 13.22 6.21 -20.48
CA LEU A 656 14.60 6.69 -20.36
C LEU A 656 14.69 8.19 -20.07
N ARG A 657 13.58 8.93 -20.24
CA ARG A 657 13.47 10.39 -20.09
C ARG A 657 14.76 11.15 -20.48
N PRO A 658 15.32 10.93 -21.68
CA PRO A 658 16.63 11.50 -22.01
C PRO A 658 16.60 13.02 -21.90
N THR A 659 17.49 13.59 -21.09
CA THR A 659 17.56 15.01 -20.73
C THR A 659 17.41 16.00 -21.89
N PRO A 660 17.97 15.82 -23.11
CA PRO A 660 17.68 16.72 -24.22
C PRO A 660 16.21 16.75 -24.64
N LEU A 661 15.50 15.62 -24.63
CA LEU A 661 14.06 15.57 -24.94
C LEU A 661 13.21 16.13 -23.80
N VAL A 662 13.58 15.91 -22.54
CA VAL A 662 12.92 16.53 -21.38
C VAL A 662 13.08 18.05 -21.44
N ARG A 663 14.29 18.55 -21.71
CA ARG A 663 14.56 19.99 -21.88
C ARG A 663 13.79 20.62 -23.03
N ILE A 664 13.69 19.94 -24.18
CA ILE A 664 12.90 20.41 -25.33
C ILE A 664 11.39 20.44 -24.99
N ALA A 665 10.90 19.48 -24.20
CA ALA A 665 9.47 19.37 -23.86
C ALA A 665 9.02 20.24 -22.67
N THR A 666 9.93 20.60 -21.75
CA THR A 666 9.58 21.23 -20.45
C THR A 666 10.37 22.50 -20.13
N GLY A 667 11.49 22.76 -20.82
CA GLY A 667 12.47 23.78 -20.43
C GLY A 667 13.40 23.38 -19.28
N TRP A 668 13.16 22.25 -18.60
CA TRP A 668 13.96 21.77 -17.47
C TRP A 668 14.94 20.66 -17.91
N PRO A 669 16.19 20.64 -17.40
CA PRO A 669 16.78 21.59 -16.47
C PRO A 669 17.29 22.86 -17.21
N PRO A 670 17.13 24.06 -16.65
CA PRO A 670 17.55 25.31 -17.29
C PRO A 670 19.08 25.44 -17.41
N THR A 671 19.54 26.22 -18.38
CA THR A 671 20.96 26.60 -18.52
C THR A 671 21.30 27.81 -17.65
N GLY A 672 22.54 27.88 -17.15
CA GLY A 672 23.00 28.98 -16.28
C GLY A 672 22.36 28.99 -14.88
N ALA A 673 22.03 27.81 -14.34
CA ALA A 673 21.58 27.69 -12.94
C ALA A 673 22.77 27.80 -11.98
N ARG A 674 22.66 28.71 -11.00
CA ARG A 674 23.65 28.90 -9.93
C ARG A 674 23.32 28.10 -8.67
N LEU A 675 22.03 27.84 -8.44
CA LEU A 675 21.53 26.98 -7.36
C LEU A 675 20.23 26.31 -7.83
N VAL A 676 20.06 25.04 -7.51
CA VAL A 676 18.77 24.33 -7.62
C VAL A 676 18.41 23.73 -6.27
N MET A 677 17.22 24.03 -5.76
CA MET A 677 16.65 23.42 -4.56
C MET A 677 15.59 22.40 -4.99
N CYS A 678 15.84 21.13 -4.73
CA CYS A 678 15.05 20.00 -5.20
C CYS A 678 13.85 19.71 -4.28
N SER A 679 12.73 19.25 -4.84
CA SER A 679 11.53 18.90 -4.09
C SER A 679 11.60 17.47 -3.51
N VAL A 680 12.52 17.26 -2.55
CA VAL A 680 12.78 15.96 -1.87
C VAL A 680 11.78 15.62 -0.76
N GLY A 681 10.56 16.15 -0.84
CA GLY A 681 9.58 16.05 0.24
C GLY A 681 9.92 17.00 1.39
N GLN A 682 9.96 16.50 2.62
CA GLN A 682 10.35 17.30 3.78
C GLN A 682 11.84 17.07 4.06
N GLY A 683 12.66 18.07 3.74
CA GLY A 683 14.11 18.00 3.89
C GLY A 683 14.83 18.93 2.92
N ASP A 684 16.14 19.00 3.01
CA ASP A 684 16.98 19.83 2.14
C ASP A 684 17.74 18.97 1.12
N LEU A 685 17.66 19.35 -0.15
CA LEU A 685 18.65 19.00 -1.17
C LEU A 685 18.88 20.23 -2.05
N LEU A 686 20.06 20.81 -1.95
CA LEU A 686 20.50 21.93 -2.77
C LEU A 686 21.68 21.49 -3.65
N VAL A 687 21.60 21.79 -4.94
CA VAL A 687 22.60 21.49 -5.94
C VAL A 687 23.17 22.82 -6.43
N LEU A 688 24.48 22.99 -6.27
CA LEU A 688 25.25 24.14 -6.75
C LEU A 688 26.05 23.67 -7.98
N PRO A 689 25.57 23.91 -9.21
CA PRO A 689 26.23 23.38 -10.40
C PRO A 689 27.57 24.08 -10.62
N VAL A 690 28.62 23.31 -10.91
CA VAL A 690 29.93 23.83 -11.28
C VAL A 690 29.91 24.08 -12.79
N PRO A 691 30.03 25.34 -13.28
CA PRO A 691 30.08 25.58 -14.71
C PRO A 691 31.30 24.90 -15.34
N ALA A 692 31.06 24.13 -16.38
CA ALA A 692 32.08 23.87 -17.40
C ALA A 692 32.28 25.14 -18.24
N ASP A 693 33.38 25.21 -18.99
CA ASP A 693 33.70 26.36 -19.87
C ASP A 693 32.49 26.76 -20.74
N ALA A 694 32.31 28.05 -21.02
CA ALA A 694 31.06 28.60 -21.59
C ALA A 694 30.61 28.02 -22.96
N ALA A 695 31.42 27.18 -23.61
CA ALA A 695 31.05 26.41 -24.80
C ALA A 695 30.42 25.02 -24.50
N ALA A 696 30.47 24.54 -23.25
CA ALA A 696 30.27 23.14 -22.87
C ALA A 696 28.88 22.84 -22.24
N GLY A 697 27.81 23.20 -22.96
CA GLY A 697 26.48 22.59 -22.76
C GLY A 697 25.80 22.85 -21.41
N ALA A 698 25.65 21.80 -20.59
CA ALA A 698 25.07 21.87 -19.25
C ALA A 698 26.04 21.21 -18.26
N PRO A 699 26.16 21.73 -17.02
CA PRO A 699 27.11 21.22 -16.04
C PRO A 699 26.82 19.76 -15.70
N ASP A 700 27.82 18.89 -15.84
CA ASP A 700 27.78 17.48 -15.41
C ASP A 700 28.24 17.30 -13.95
N THR A 701 28.76 18.38 -13.37
CA THR A 701 29.45 18.43 -12.09
C THR A 701 28.77 19.42 -11.16
N ALA A 702 28.61 19.07 -9.88
CA ALA A 702 28.04 19.96 -8.87
C ALA A 702 28.72 19.82 -7.49
N VAL A 703 28.51 20.81 -6.63
CA VAL A 703 28.56 20.65 -5.17
C VAL A 703 27.13 20.43 -4.69
N VAL A 704 26.93 19.54 -3.73
CA VAL A 704 25.62 19.21 -3.16
C VAL A 704 25.62 19.58 -1.68
N VAL A 705 24.59 20.30 -1.23
CA VAL A 705 24.38 20.67 0.18
C VAL A 705 23.09 20.00 0.65
N ASP A 706 23.23 19.11 1.62
CA ASP A 706 22.23 18.13 2.07
C ASP A 706 21.66 17.24 0.96
N THR A 707 20.92 16.20 1.34
CA THR A 707 20.52 15.09 0.46
C THR A 707 19.05 14.69 0.54
N GLY A 708 18.29 15.28 1.46
CA GLY A 708 16.89 14.95 1.73
C GLY A 708 16.70 13.63 2.50
N PRO A 709 15.44 13.23 2.75
CA PRO A 709 15.09 11.96 3.37
C PRO A 709 15.00 10.77 2.38
N ASP A 710 14.95 11.03 1.07
CA ASP A 710 14.57 10.04 0.06
C ASP A 710 15.67 9.85 -1.00
N PRO A 711 16.40 8.70 -0.98
CA PRO A 711 17.40 8.35 -1.99
C PRO A 711 16.88 8.35 -3.43
N ALA A 712 15.62 7.97 -3.67
CA ALA A 712 15.04 7.94 -5.01
C ALA A 712 14.70 9.35 -5.51
N ALA A 713 14.29 10.26 -4.62
CA ALA A 713 14.11 11.67 -4.94
C ALA A 713 15.47 12.36 -5.20
N ALA A 714 16.48 12.07 -4.36
CA ALA A 714 17.83 12.65 -4.48
C ALA A 714 18.52 12.22 -5.78
N ASP A 715 18.51 10.93 -6.11
CA ASP A 715 18.99 10.43 -7.40
C ASP A 715 18.20 11.06 -8.56
N THR A 716 16.88 11.21 -8.41
CA THR A 716 16.04 11.76 -9.48
C THR A 716 16.33 13.22 -9.78
N CYS A 717 16.46 14.10 -8.77
CA CYS A 717 16.79 15.49 -9.05
C CYS A 717 18.17 15.60 -9.72
N LEU A 718 19.19 14.91 -9.21
CA LEU A 718 20.54 14.95 -9.81
C LEU A 718 20.58 14.35 -11.22
N ARG A 719 19.83 13.29 -11.51
CA ARG A 719 19.73 12.67 -12.84
C ARG A 719 19.01 13.58 -13.83
N ASP A 720 17.90 14.18 -13.41
CA ASP A 720 17.08 15.06 -14.26
C ASP A 720 17.81 16.41 -14.49
N LEU A 721 18.69 16.83 -13.57
CA LEU A 721 19.65 17.93 -13.77
C LEU A 721 20.83 17.56 -14.70
N GLY A 722 21.12 16.28 -14.90
CA GLY A 722 22.25 15.79 -15.70
C GLY A 722 23.58 15.62 -14.94
N ILE A 723 23.57 15.69 -13.61
CA ILE A 723 24.77 15.58 -12.77
C ILE A 723 25.25 14.13 -12.72
N THR A 724 26.49 13.90 -13.17
CA THR A 724 27.21 12.62 -13.13
C THR A 724 28.40 12.63 -12.14
N ARG A 725 28.87 13.82 -11.77
CA ARG A 725 29.97 14.03 -10.82
C ARG A 725 29.52 14.96 -9.70
N VAL A 726 29.87 14.62 -8.46
CA VAL A 726 29.67 15.50 -7.31
C VAL A 726 31.04 15.78 -6.69
N ALA A 727 31.51 17.02 -6.79
CA ALA A 727 32.81 17.41 -6.27
C ALA A 727 32.88 17.27 -4.73
N LEU A 728 31.78 17.65 -4.06
CA LEU A 728 31.59 17.57 -2.62
C LEU A 728 30.11 17.37 -2.31
N VAL A 729 29.78 16.46 -1.39
CA VAL A 729 28.49 16.47 -0.67
C VAL A 729 28.76 17.07 0.70
N LEU A 730 28.08 18.15 1.08
CA LEU A 730 28.18 18.75 2.41
C LEU A 730 26.87 18.51 3.16
N LEU A 731 26.94 17.68 4.20
CA LEU A 731 25.83 17.44 5.13
C LEU A 731 25.91 18.47 6.26
N THR A 732 24.91 19.35 6.34
CA THR A 732 24.83 20.39 7.36
C THR A 732 24.72 19.78 8.75
N HIS A 733 23.95 18.70 8.90
CA HIS A 733 23.87 17.87 10.10
C HIS A 733 23.27 16.49 9.78
N PHE A 734 23.28 15.57 10.76
CA PHE A 734 22.91 14.16 10.56
C PHE A 734 21.42 13.86 10.82
N HIS A 735 20.50 14.82 10.67
CA HIS A 735 19.08 14.45 10.69
C HIS A 735 18.66 13.78 9.38
N ALA A 736 17.64 12.93 9.46
CA ALA A 736 17.22 12.06 8.36
C ALA A 736 16.82 12.84 7.10
N ASP A 737 16.10 13.93 7.29
CA ASP A 737 15.67 14.89 6.28
C ASP A 737 16.80 15.71 5.63
N HIS A 738 18.04 15.51 6.07
CA HIS A 738 19.25 16.08 5.45
C HIS A 738 20.23 15.00 4.95
N SER A 739 20.23 13.79 5.52
CA SER A 739 21.28 12.79 5.32
C SER A 739 20.84 11.39 4.85
N GLU A 740 19.55 11.01 4.93
CA GLU A 740 19.12 9.67 4.48
C GLU A 740 19.15 9.51 2.95
N GLY A 741 19.07 10.60 2.18
CA GLY A 741 19.13 10.59 0.72
C GLY A 741 20.53 10.37 0.13
N LEU A 742 21.59 10.35 0.96
CA LEU A 742 22.99 10.18 0.53
C LEU A 742 23.24 8.97 -0.41
N PRO A 743 22.65 7.77 -0.21
CA PRO A 743 22.79 6.66 -1.14
C PRO A 743 22.30 7.01 -2.57
N GLY A 744 21.30 7.88 -2.69
CA GLY A 744 20.80 8.39 -3.98
C GLY A 744 21.80 9.29 -4.69
N VAL A 745 22.55 10.10 -3.93
CA VAL A 745 23.62 10.96 -4.46
C VAL A 745 24.84 10.13 -4.88
N LEU A 746 25.22 9.13 -4.08
CA LEU A 746 26.31 8.19 -4.39
C LEU A 746 25.97 7.27 -5.60
N ARG A 747 24.69 6.97 -5.82
CA ARG A 747 24.22 6.04 -6.86
C ARG A 747 24.63 6.49 -8.27
N HIS A 748 25.45 5.67 -8.93
CA HIS A 748 25.90 5.85 -10.32
C HIS A 748 26.66 7.17 -10.60
N ARG A 749 27.23 7.82 -9.58
CA ARG A 749 27.97 9.09 -9.71
C ARG A 749 29.38 8.98 -9.15
N SER A 750 30.29 9.80 -9.69
CA SER A 750 31.63 9.97 -9.12
C SER A 750 31.56 11.05 -8.03
N VAL A 751 31.70 10.67 -6.75
CA VAL A 751 31.64 11.60 -5.61
C VAL A 751 33.03 11.79 -4.99
N GLY A 752 33.49 13.04 -4.88
CA GLY A 752 34.86 13.36 -4.43
C GLY A 752 35.07 13.20 -2.92
N ALA A 753 34.14 13.72 -2.12
CA ALA A 753 34.14 13.60 -0.66
C ALA A 753 32.73 13.84 -0.07
N VAL A 754 32.50 13.37 1.16
CA VAL A 754 31.35 13.74 2.00
C VAL A 754 31.85 14.57 3.18
N GLU A 755 31.56 15.86 3.20
CA GLU A 755 31.83 16.77 4.30
C GLU A 755 30.67 16.79 5.29
N THR A 756 30.98 16.87 6.59
CA THR A 756 29.98 16.79 7.66
C THR A 756 30.27 17.82 8.76
N THR A 757 29.26 18.13 9.57
CA THR A 757 29.43 18.95 10.79
C THR A 757 30.41 18.33 11.79
N THR A 758 30.86 19.12 12.76
CA THR A 758 31.77 18.71 13.84
C THR A 758 31.07 17.98 15.01
N VAL A 759 29.74 17.78 14.94
CA VAL A 759 28.92 17.14 15.98
C VAL A 759 28.30 15.85 15.46
N ASP A 760 28.75 14.72 16.00
CA ASP A 760 28.22 13.39 15.69
C ASP A 760 26.91 13.09 16.45
N ALA A 761 25.82 13.72 16.01
CA ALA A 761 24.47 13.44 16.53
C ALA A 761 23.40 13.61 15.45
N PRO A 762 22.39 12.73 15.40
CA PRO A 762 22.20 11.50 16.18
C PRO A 762 23.10 10.33 15.72
N GLU A 763 23.58 9.53 16.68
CA GLU A 763 24.56 8.44 16.46
C GLU A 763 24.16 7.42 15.37
N GLY A 764 22.87 7.08 15.26
CA GLY A 764 22.37 6.12 14.26
C GLY A 764 22.52 6.59 12.82
N GLU A 765 22.33 7.89 12.57
CA GLU A 765 22.45 8.49 11.25
C GLU A 765 23.93 8.75 10.90
N VAL A 766 24.75 9.13 11.88
CA VAL A 766 26.22 9.16 11.74
C VAL A 766 26.76 7.79 11.31
N ALA A 767 26.25 6.70 11.91
CA ALA A 767 26.63 5.33 11.55
C ALA A 767 26.15 4.92 10.14
N LYS A 768 24.94 5.33 9.72
CA LYS A 768 24.45 5.15 8.34
C LYS A 768 25.35 5.87 7.33
N VAL A 769 25.58 7.18 7.51
CA VAL A 769 26.42 8.01 6.62
C VAL A 769 27.84 7.45 6.52
N SER A 770 28.45 7.10 7.66
CA SER A 770 29.80 6.54 7.70
C SER A 770 29.90 5.21 6.95
N ARG A 771 28.88 4.34 7.06
CA ARG A 771 28.79 3.09 6.32
C ARG A 771 28.63 3.34 4.81
N TRP A 772 27.67 4.16 4.39
CA TRP A 772 27.42 4.42 2.97
C TRP A 772 28.62 5.07 2.27
N ALA A 773 29.31 6.01 2.93
CA ALA A 773 30.54 6.60 2.42
C ALA A 773 31.67 5.55 2.30
N ALA A 774 31.84 4.68 3.30
CA ALA A 774 32.84 3.61 3.26
C ALA A 774 32.53 2.54 2.18
N GLU A 775 31.27 2.16 2.00
CA GLU A 775 30.80 1.25 0.96
C GLU A 775 31.04 1.82 -0.45
N ALA A 776 30.86 3.13 -0.63
CA ALA A 776 31.17 3.84 -1.87
C ALA A 776 32.66 4.24 -2.01
N GLN A 777 33.50 3.92 -1.02
CA GLN A 777 34.92 4.31 -0.92
C GLN A 777 35.19 5.83 -0.95
N VAL A 778 34.20 6.64 -0.55
CA VAL A 778 34.27 8.11 -0.53
C VAL A 778 34.80 8.60 0.82
N PRO A 779 35.82 9.50 0.86
CA PRO A 779 36.36 10.02 2.12
C PRO A 779 35.35 10.93 2.84
N VAL A 780 35.25 10.77 4.16
CA VAL A 780 34.45 11.64 5.03
C VAL A 780 35.33 12.74 5.63
N LEU A 781 34.94 14.00 5.42
CA LEU A 781 35.61 15.21 5.91
C LEU A 781 34.76 15.89 6.99
N ARG A 782 35.37 16.85 7.69
CA ARG A 782 34.71 17.71 8.69
C ARG A 782 34.87 19.16 8.28
N ALA A 783 33.76 19.88 8.15
CA ALA A 783 33.76 21.32 7.89
C ALA A 783 34.46 22.04 9.06
N ALA A 784 35.48 22.83 8.77
CA ALA A 784 36.20 23.60 9.78
C ALA A 784 35.56 24.99 9.98
N PRO A 785 35.49 25.50 11.24
CA PRO A 785 35.02 26.85 11.52
C PRO A 785 35.80 27.92 10.75
N GLY A 786 35.11 28.75 9.94
CA GLY A 786 35.76 29.79 9.12
C GLY A 786 36.52 29.27 7.91
N GLU A 787 36.25 28.04 7.46
CA GLU A 787 36.84 27.45 6.25
C GLU A 787 36.30 28.10 4.98
N HIS A 788 37.19 28.34 4.00
CA HIS A 788 36.87 28.82 2.66
C HIS A 788 37.18 27.73 1.63
N ARG A 789 36.28 27.50 0.67
CA ARG A 789 36.46 26.54 -0.44
C ARG A 789 35.90 27.08 -1.76
N SER A 790 36.33 26.48 -2.86
CA SER A 790 35.82 26.76 -4.21
C SER A 790 35.76 25.51 -5.08
N ALA A 791 34.93 25.56 -6.13
CA ALA A 791 34.77 24.51 -7.12
C ALA A 791 34.59 25.14 -8.51
N GLY A 792 35.70 25.26 -9.26
CA GLY A 792 35.75 26.08 -10.47
C GLY A 792 35.96 27.58 -10.16
N PRO A 793 36.02 28.44 -11.19
CA PRO A 793 36.35 29.86 -11.02
C PRO A 793 35.20 30.72 -10.48
N GLU A 794 33.96 30.25 -10.63
CA GLU A 794 32.75 31.06 -10.38
C GLU A 794 31.93 30.63 -9.15
N LEU A 795 32.37 29.61 -8.40
CA LEU A 795 31.66 29.09 -7.23
C LEU A 795 32.62 28.93 -6.04
N SER A 796 32.35 29.66 -4.95
CA SER A 796 33.06 29.58 -3.68
C SER A 796 32.11 29.66 -2.48
N TRP A 797 32.56 29.21 -1.30
CA TRP A 797 31.78 29.30 -0.08
C TRP A 797 32.63 29.39 1.19
N ASP A 798 32.10 30.12 2.17
CA ASP A 798 32.65 30.28 3.52
C ASP A 798 31.77 29.56 4.56
N VAL A 799 32.38 28.81 5.47
CA VAL A 799 31.71 28.18 6.62
C VAL A 799 31.53 29.22 7.74
N LEU A 800 30.35 29.82 7.80
CA LEU A 800 29.97 30.82 8.81
C LEU A 800 29.77 30.21 10.20
N TRP A 801 29.22 29.00 10.25
CA TRP A 801 28.84 28.32 11.49
C TRP A 801 28.99 26.80 11.34
N PRO A 802 29.35 26.06 12.41
CA PRO A 802 29.67 26.54 13.75
C PRO A 802 31.02 27.27 13.82
N THR A 803 31.10 28.34 14.62
CA THR A 803 32.34 29.13 14.82
C THR A 803 33.32 28.50 15.82
N GLY A 804 33.13 27.22 16.17
CA GLY A 804 33.87 26.50 17.19
C GLY A 804 33.07 25.31 17.72
N ARG A 805 33.34 24.89 18.96
CA ARG A 805 32.44 23.97 19.68
C ARG A 805 31.20 24.72 20.15
N LEU A 806 30.04 24.07 20.03
CA LEU A 806 28.77 24.58 20.55
C LEU A 806 28.82 24.76 22.08
N GLY A 807 28.10 25.76 22.57
CA GLY A 807 27.99 26.04 24.01
C GLY A 807 26.76 25.38 24.64
N PRO A 808 26.60 25.47 25.98
CA PRO A 808 25.38 25.07 26.67
C PRO A 808 24.12 25.82 26.18
N GLU A 809 24.31 27.04 25.66
CA GLU A 809 23.25 27.91 25.13
C GLU A 809 22.82 27.54 23.69
N THR A 810 23.64 26.77 22.97
CA THR A 810 23.40 26.34 21.57
C THR A 810 23.41 24.80 21.40
N PRO A 811 22.64 24.03 22.20
CA PRO A 811 22.69 22.57 22.19
C PRO A 811 21.91 21.94 21.02
N GLY A 812 22.20 20.68 20.71
CA GLY A 812 21.43 19.85 19.77
C GLY A 812 21.95 19.87 18.32
N ALA A 813 21.58 18.83 17.55
CA ALA A 813 22.08 18.61 16.19
C ALA A 813 21.66 19.72 15.20
N ASN A 814 20.44 20.27 15.34
CA ASN A 814 19.97 21.42 14.57
C ASN A 814 20.93 22.62 14.67
N ASN A 815 21.35 22.95 15.88
CA ASN A 815 22.29 24.04 16.16
C ASN A 815 23.75 23.72 15.77
N ALA A 816 24.03 22.47 15.38
CA ALA A 816 25.28 22.06 14.73
C ALA A 816 25.26 22.20 13.20
N SER A 817 24.14 22.63 12.58
CA SER A 817 24.03 22.79 11.13
C SER A 817 25.18 23.64 10.57
N VAL A 818 25.95 23.09 9.62
CA VAL A 818 26.95 23.88 8.89
C VAL A 818 26.23 24.97 8.09
N ALA A 819 26.45 26.24 8.42
CA ALA A 819 25.86 27.36 7.70
C ALA A 819 26.89 28.01 6.78
N LEU A 820 26.49 28.29 5.54
CA LEU A 820 27.37 28.74 4.46
C LEU A 820 26.98 30.13 3.94
N LEU A 821 27.99 30.94 3.62
CA LEU A 821 27.87 32.00 2.63
C LEU A 821 28.44 31.48 1.32
N VAL A 822 27.59 31.22 0.34
CA VAL A 822 28.02 30.82 -1.01
C VAL A 822 28.06 32.05 -1.91
N THR A 823 29.08 32.16 -2.75
CA THR A 823 29.16 33.14 -3.84
C THR A 823 29.18 32.38 -5.16
N ALA A 824 28.24 32.69 -6.05
CA ALA A 824 28.14 32.05 -7.37
C ALA A 824 27.93 33.12 -8.46
N GLY A 825 28.97 33.41 -9.23
CA GLY A 825 29.06 34.69 -9.95
C GLY A 825 29.22 35.86 -8.95
N GLU A 826 28.48 36.95 -9.14
CA GLU A 826 28.35 38.03 -8.15
C GLU A 826 27.23 37.76 -7.13
N LEU A 827 26.38 36.75 -7.33
CA LEU A 827 25.26 36.45 -6.43
C LEU A 827 25.74 35.83 -5.12
N ARG A 828 25.21 36.34 -4.00
CA ARG A 828 25.52 35.84 -2.65
C ARG A 828 24.32 35.13 -2.04
N PHE A 829 24.55 33.94 -1.47
CA PHE A 829 23.54 33.05 -0.92
C PHE A 829 23.87 32.72 0.55
N ALA A 830 22.92 32.88 1.46
CA ALA A 830 23.01 32.34 2.81
C ALA A 830 22.28 30.98 2.88
N LEU A 831 23.00 29.91 3.23
CA LEU A 831 22.43 28.58 3.45
C LEU A 831 22.53 28.26 4.95
N LEU A 832 21.40 28.27 5.67
CA LEU A 832 21.41 28.22 7.14
C LEU A 832 21.16 26.83 7.75
N GLY A 833 21.04 25.78 6.94
CA GLY A 833 20.63 24.45 7.42
C GLY A 833 19.37 24.54 8.30
N ASP A 834 19.40 23.92 9.48
CA ASP A 834 18.29 23.88 10.42
C ASP A 834 18.55 24.59 11.76
N LEU A 835 19.48 25.57 11.75
CA LEU A 835 19.80 26.41 12.92
C LEU A 835 18.57 27.02 13.58
N GLU A 836 18.50 26.91 14.91
CA GLU A 836 17.43 27.46 15.73
C GLU A 836 17.81 28.86 16.25
N PRO A 837 16.87 29.66 16.82
CA PRO A 837 17.11 31.08 17.11
C PRO A 837 18.34 31.38 17.97
N ALA A 838 18.71 30.50 18.89
CA ALA A 838 19.92 30.66 19.71
C ALA A 838 21.20 30.67 18.85
N ALA A 839 21.34 29.70 17.93
CA ALA A 839 22.49 29.62 17.05
C ALA A 839 22.43 30.68 15.92
N GLN A 840 21.23 31.05 15.45
CA GLN A 840 21.06 32.16 14.51
C GLN A 840 21.51 33.50 15.13
N ALA A 841 21.11 33.79 16.37
CA ALA A 841 21.54 34.99 17.09
C ALA A 841 23.03 34.95 17.44
N GLU A 842 23.58 33.79 17.80
CA GLU A 842 25.02 33.65 18.06
C GLU A 842 25.86 33.83 16.79
N LEU A 843 25.42 33.26 15.65
CA LEU A 843 25.99 33.49 14.32
C LEU A 843 25.98 34.98 13.96
N LEU A 844 24.83 35.66 14.12
CA LEU A 844 24.73 37.11 13.91
C LEU A 844 25.72 37.87 14.78
N SER A 845 25.82 37.54 16.07
CA SER A 845 26.67 38.26 17.01
C SER A 845 28.16 38.18 16.67
N ARG A 846 28.62 37.01 16.20
CA ARG A 846 30.04 36.68 15.95
C ARG A 846 30.50 37.00 14.54
N VAL A 847 29.66 36.72 13.54
CA VAL A 847 30.04 36.74 12.11
C VAL A 847 29.48 37.95 11.37
N ARG A 848 28.29 38.42 11.76
CA ARG A 848 27.57 39.54 11.11
C ARG A 848 27.55 39.43 9.58
N PRO A 849 26.99 38.35 9.00
CA PRO A 849 26.89 38.23 7.54
C PRO A 849 26.06 39.41 6.99
N GLY A 850 26.72 40.24 6.17
CA GLY A 850 26.06 41.34 5.47
C GLY A 850 25.12 40.87 4.36
N PRO A 851 24.33 41.78 3.76
CA PRO A 851 23.20 41.45 2.89
C PRO A 851 23.49 40.41 1.80
N VAL A 852 22.52 39.56 1.49
CA VAL A 852 22.62 38.49 0.47
C VAL A 852 21.48 38.62 -0.55
N ASP A 853 21.64 38.06 -1.74
CA ASP A 853 20.56 37.98 -2.72
C ASP A 853 19.54 36.90 -2.35
N VAL A 854 20.04 35.74 -1.90
CA VAL A 854 19.24 34.53 -1.67
C VAL A 854 19.46 33.99 -0.26
N LEU A 855 18.38 33.55 0.39
CA LEU A 855 18.41 32.85 1.68
C LEU A 855 17.70 31.50 1.57
N LYS A 856 18.37 30.37 1.86
CA LYS A 856 17.65 29.17 2.32
C LYS A 856 17.24 29.40 3.76
N VAL A 857 15.93 29.56 3.98
CA VAL A 857 15.37 29.86 5.30
C VAL A 857 15.61 28.67 6.22
N ALA A 858 16.14 28.91 7.41
CA ALA A 858 16.52 27.83 8.32
C ALA A 858 15.31 26.96 8.73
N HIS A 859 15.56 25.69 9.01
CA HIS A 859 14.57 24.81 9.65
C HIS A 859 13.28 24.66 8.84
N HIS A 860 13.42 24.49 7.53
CA HIS A 860 12.32 24.44 6.55
C HIS A 860 11.31 25.60 6.67
N GLY A 861 11.76 26.76 7.17
CA GLY A 861 10.91 27.91 7.47
C GLY A 861 10.03 27.74 8.72
N SER A 862 10.52 27.04 9.75
CA SER A 862 9.85 26.90 11.06
C SER A 862 9.46 28.26 11.66
N ALA A 863 8.55 28.25 12.64
CA ALA A 863 8.15 29.46 13.36
C ALA A 863 9.26 30.07 14.24
N ASN A 864 10.36 29.34 14.43
CA ASN A 864 11.47 29.67 15.31
C ASN A 864 12.65 30.17 14.46
N GLN A 865 12.61 31.44 14.05
CA GLN A 865 13.70 32.14 13.37
C GLN A 865 14.17 33.32 14.23
N ASP A 866 15.42 33.75 14.03
CA ASP A 866 15.89 35.04 14.54
C ASP A 866 15.62 36.15 13.52
N TRP A 867 14.83 37.14 13.94
CA TRP A 867 14.37 38.21 13.05
C TRP A 867 15.38 39.36 12.94
N GLU A 868 16.47 39.38 13.73
CA GLU A 868 17.59 40.30 13.54
C GLU A 868 18.52 39.77 12.45
N LEU A 869 18.84 38.46 12.44
CA LEU A 869 19.63 37.81 11.39
C LEU A 869 18.92 37.92 10.03
N ALA A 870 17.61 37.67 9.98
CA ALA A 870 16.82 37.85 8.76
C ALA A 870 16.88 39.30 8.23
N ARG A 871 16.93 40.31 9.12
CA ARG A 871 17.09 41.73 8.77
C ARG A 871 18.51 42.08 8.33
N ALA A 872 19.54 41.52 8.96
CA ALA A 872 20.94 41.73 8.58
C ALA A 872 21.27 41.13 7.20
N LEU A 873 20.70 39.95 6.92
CA LEU A 873 20.82 39.27 5.62
C LEU A 873 20.00 39.95 4.52
N HIS A 874 18.89 40.63 4.86
CA HIS A 874 18.02 41.40 3.95
C HIS A 874 17.77 40.74 2.57
N PRO A 875 17.36 39.44 2.52
CA PRO A 875 17.39 38.67 1.28
C PRO A 875 16.33 39.13 0.28
N ARG A 876 16.70 39.19 -1.00
CA ARG A 876 15.79 39.54 -2.10
C ARG A 876 14.89 38.35 -2.48
N LEU A 877 15.45 37.14 -2.40
CA LEU A 877 14.77 35.86 -2.60
C LEU A 877 14.93 34.98 -1.35
N ALA A 878 13.82 34.52 -0.77
CA ALA A 878 13.80 33.56 0.31
C ALA A 878 13.27 32.21 -0.20
N LEU A 879 14.08 31.17 -0.01
CA LEU A 879 13.85 29.81 -0.47
C LEU A 879 13.53 28.90 0.71
N VAL A 880 12.45 28.14 0.59
CA VAL A 880 12.00 27.18 1.60
C VAL A 880 11.94 25.78 0.97
N SER A 881 12.81 24.88 1.40
CA SER A 881 12.64 23.44 1.12
C SER A 881 11.63 22.86 2.12
N VAL A 882 10.60 22.19 1.62
CA VAL A 882 9.43 21.73 2.39
C VAL A 882 8.55 20.77 1.58
N GLY A 883 7.90 19.81 2.26
CA GLY A 883 6.96 18.87 1.62
C GLY A 883 5.49 19.31 1.71
N ALA A 884 4.71 19.13 0.63
CA ALA A 884 3.30 19.56 0.55
C ALA A 884 2.41 19.04 1.69
N ASN A 885 2.65 17.81 2.12
CA ASN A 885 1.93 17.16 3.21
C ASN A 885 2.78 16.99 4.48
N ASN A 886 3.80 17.84 4.67
CA ASN A 886 4.77 17.70 5.78
C ASN A 886 4.07 17.62 7.15
N PRO A 887 4.56 16.75 8.06
CA PRO A 887 4.01 16.59 9.39
C PRO A 887 4.63 17.56 10.42
N TYR A 888 5.09 18.74 10.00
CA TYR A 888 5.67 19.75 10.90
C TYR A 888 4.88 21.06 10.96
N GLY A 889 4.07 21.36 9.94
CA GLY A 889 3.40 22.66 9.80
C GLY A 889 4.37 23.73 9.32
N HIS A 890 5.33 23.32 8.50
CA HIS A 890 6.35 24.19 7.92
C HIS A 890 6.01 24.53 6.45
N PRO A 891 6.53 25.65 5.91
CA PRO A 891 6.95 26.81 6.69
C PRO A 891 5.77 27.38 7.48
N SER A 892 6.05 28.02 8.61
CA SER A 892 5.00 28.71 9.36
C SER A 892 4.50 29.94 8.60
N ALA A 893 3.21 30.26 8.70
CA ALA A 893 2.65 31.47 8.10
C ALA A 893 3.41 32.72 8.57
N ARG A 894 3.62 32.86 9.89
CA ARG A 894 4.44 33.91 10.50
C ARG A 894 5.78 34.10 9.79
N THR A 895 6.47 33.01 9.46
CA THR A 895 7.79 33.04 8.82
C THR A 895 7.72 33.55 7.39
N VAL A 896 6.76 33.03 6.60
CA VAL A 896 6.52 33.51 5.22
C VAL A 896 6.14 34.99 5.21
N ASP A 897 5.29 35.41 6.16
CA ASP A 897 4.76 36.76 6.19
C ASP A 897 5.77 37.78 6.75
N HIS A 898 6.65 37.38 7.69
CA HIS A 898 7.79 38.22 8.11
C HIS A 898 8.79 38.40 6.97
N LEU A 899 9.14 37.35 6.22
CA LEU A 899 10.04 37.46 5.06
C LEU A 899 9.46 38.38 3.98
N ARG A 900 8.16 38.28 3.70
CA ARG A 900 7.45 39.22 2.81
C ARG A 900 7.46 40.66 3.33
N ALA A 901 7.31 40.86 4.65
CA ALA A 901 7.38 42.19 5.27
C ALA A 901 8.80 42.80 5.22
N LEU A 902 9.84 41.97 5.07
CA LEU A 902 11.22 42.40 4.77
C LEU A 902 11.46 42.64 3.26
N GLY A 903 10.43 42.54 2.43
CA GLY A 903 10.52 42.72 0.97
C GLY A 903 11.02 41.49 0.20
N SER A 904 11.25 40.35 0.86
CA SER A 904 11.70 39.13 0.20
C SER A 904 10.60 38.48 -0.64
N THR A 905 10.94 38.07 -1.87
CA THR A 905 10.11 37.14 -2.65
C THR A 905 10.26 35.74 -2.02
N VAL A 906 9.18 35.10 -1.60
CA VAL A 906 9.23 33.80 -0.90
C VAL A 906 8.73 32.67 -1.81
N LEU A 907 9.58 31.68 -2.08
CA LEU A 907 9.26 30.47 -2.86
C LEU A 907 9.45 29.19 -2.03
N ARG A 908 8.64 28.17 -2.31
CA ARG A 908 8.55 26.92 -1.52
C ARG A 908 8.38 25.69 -2.40
N THR A 909 9.19 24.65 -2.18
CA THR A 909 9.30 23.46 -3.06
C THR A 909 8.02 22.63 -3.17
N ASP A 910 7.11 22.76 -2.20
CA ASP A 910 5.83 22.06 -2.21
C ASP A 910 4.77 22.68 -3.13
N ARG A 911 4.94 23.95 -3.52
CA ARG A 911 4.08 24.64 -4.49
C ARG A 911 4.74 24.86 -5.84
N ALA A 912 6.06 24.96 -5.85
CA ALA A 912 6.86 25.17 -7.07
C ALA A 912 7.36 23.87 -7.69
N GLY A 913 7.43 22.78 -6.92
CA GLY A 913 8.29 21.65 -7.26
C GLY A 913 9.77 22.03 -7.08
N ASP A 914 10.63 21.66 -8.03
CA ASP A 914 12.04 22.06 -7.97
C ASP A 914 12.20 23.54 -8.31
N ILE A 915 13.15 24.24 -7.66
CA ILE A 915 13.36 25.69 -7.82
C ILE A 915 14.80 25.95 -8.25
N ALA A 916 15.01 26.47 -9.46
CA ALA A 916 16.31 26.86 -10.00
C ALA A 916 16.51 28.38 -10.02
N VAL A 917 17.53 28.87 -9.33
CA VAL A 917 17.99 30.26 -9.38
C VAL A 917 19.02 30.42 -10.50
N LEU A 918 18.77 31.36 -11.41
CA LEU A 918 19.60 31.65 -12.58
C LEU A 918 20.02 33.13 -12.59
N GLY A 919 21.05 33.44 -13.38
CA GLY A 919 21.64 34.77 -13.47
C GLY A 919 22.91 34.89 -12.64
N ASP A 920 23.70 35.91 -12.96
CA ASP A 920 25.09 36.00 -12.51
C ASP A 920 25.34 37.21 -11.62
N THR A 921 24.36 38.13 -11.58
CA THR A 921 24.42 39.40 -10.85
C THR A 921 23.06 39.72 -10.21
N PRO A 922 22.99 40.56 -9.16
CA PRO A 922 21.72 40.94 -8.53
C PRO A 922 20.66 41.46 -9.53
N ALA A 923 21.09 42.16 -10.59
CA ALA A 923 20.21 42.68 -11.63
C ALA A 923 19.70 41.62 -12.63
N THR A 924 20.36 40.46 -12.74
CA THR A 924 20.01 39.36 -13.66
C THR A 924 19.39 38.13 -12.98
N LEU A 925 19.30 38.17 -11.64
CA LEU A 925 18.66 37.15 -10.80
C LEU A 925 17.22 36.89 -11.26
N ARG A 926 16.96 35.61 -11.59
CA ARG A 926 15.66 35.09 -12.00
C ARG A 926 15.46 33.68 -11.47
N VAL A 927 14.22 33.21 -11.44
CA VAL A 927 13.89 31.87 -10.95
C VAL A 927 13.05 31.12 -11.98
N VAL A 928 13.35 29.84 -12.17
CA VAL A 928 12.54 28.89 -12.94
C VAL A 928 12.11 27.76 -12.01
N THR A 929 10.89 27.24 -12.21
CA THR A 929 10.28 26.21 -11.36
C THR A 929 9.84 25.01 -12.20
N HIS A 930 9.98 23.80 -11.65
CA HIS A 930 9.60 22.55 -12.28
C HIS A 930 8.60 21.80 -11.40
N PRO A 931 7.29 21.93 -11.67
CA PRO A 931 6.25 21.45 -10.77
C PRO A 931 6.13 19.92 -10.77
N HIS A 932 6.09 19.35 -9.57
CA HIS A 932 5.76 17.94 -9.36
C HIS A 932 4.25 17.75 -9.14
N PRO A 933 3.65 16.58 -9.44
CA PRO A 933 2.20 16.37 -9.32
C PRO A 933 1.61 16.57 -7.91
N ALA A 934 2.44 16.57 -6.85
CA ALA A 934 2.02 16.93 -5.50
C ALA A 934 1.72 18.44 -5.34
N ALA A 935 2.40 19.28 -6.12
CA ALA A 935 2.30 20.74 -6.08
C ALA A 935 1.10 21.28 -6.88
N GLU A 936 0.71 20.61 -7.98
CA GLU A 936 -0.44 21.01 -8.80
C GLU A 936 -1.75 21.10 -8.01
N SER A 937 -1.90 20.31 -6.94
CA SER A 937 -3.07 20.35 -6.05
C SER A 937 -3.17 21.59 -5.14
N ALA A 938 -2.15 22.47 -5.13
CA ALA A 938 -2.01 23.59 -4.20
C ALA A 938 -1.58 24.92 -4.86
N ALA A 939 -1.63 25.01 -6.20
CA ALA A 939 -1.11 26.15 -6.97
C ALA A 939 -2.19 27.20 -7.29
N GLU A 940 -1.96 28.44 -6.87
CA GLU A 940 -2.47 29.63 -7.54
C GLU A 940 -1.44 30.11 -8.58
N PRO A 941 -1.86 30.81 -9.66
CA PRO A 941 -0.96 31.21 -10.74
C PRO A 941 0.04 32.29 -10.29
N VAL A 942 1.32 31.94 -10.16
CA VAL A 942 2.42 32.88 -9.90
C VAL A 942 3.07 33.27 -11.22
N GLY A 943 2.81 34.50 -11.67
CA GLY A 943 3.34 35.06 -12.91
C GLY A 943 3.61 36.56 -12.79
N ALA A 944 4.59 36.93 -11.97
CA ALA A 944 5.03 38.32 -11.79
C ALA A 944 6.56 38.41 -11.70
N PRO A 945 7.20 39.43 -12.31
CA PRO A 945 8.64 39.65 -12.18
C PRO A 945 9.01 40.09 -10.76
N VAL A 946 10.21 39.72 -10.31
CA VAL A 946 10.75 40.16 -9.00
C VAL A 946 10.94 41.68 -9.03
N PRO A 947 10.29 42.45 -8.13
CA PRO A 947 10.45 43.91 -8.10
C PRO A 947 11.87 44.31 -7.63
N ALA A 948 12.32 45.48 -8.05
CA ALA A 948 13.57 46.06 -7.57
C ALA A 948 13.45 46.39 -6.05
N PRO A 949 14.53 46.24 -5.26
CA PRO A 949 14.50 46.55 -3.84
C PRO A 949 14.27 48.06 -3.63
N ALA A 950 13.45 48.39 -2.64
CA ALA A 950 13.25 49.78 -2.22
C ALA A 950 14.54 50.35 -1.59
N PRO A 951 14.86 51.64 -1.79
CA PRO A 951 16.00 52.26 -1.13
C PRO A 951 15.80 52.28 0.40
N ALA A 952 16.88 52.06 1.14
CA ALA A 952 16.84 52.02 2.60
C ALA A 952 16.35 53.36 3.19
N PRO A 953 15.53 53.34 4.26
CA PRO A 953 15.07 54.58 4.90
C PRO A 953 16.25 55.34 5.50
N ALA A 954 16.35 56.63 5.19
CA ALA A 954 17.36 57.51 5.77
C ALA A 954 17.18 57.62 7.30
N PRO A 955 18.27 57.74 8.09
CA PRO A 955 18.17 57.89 9.53
C PRO A 955 17.39 59.16 9.88
N ALA A 956 16.35 59.00 10.71
CA ALA A 956 15.47 60.10 11.08
C ALA A 956 16.25 61.21 11.81
N ARG A 957 16.20 62.43 11.26
CA ARG A 957 16.65 63.63 11.98
C ARG A 957 15.67 63.91 13.11
N ALA A 958 16.16 63.92 14.34
CA ALA A 958 15.39 64.42 15.47
C ALA A 958 15.34 65.95 15.39
N ASP A 959 14.16 66.51 15.11
CA ASP A 959 13.92 67.95 15.09
C ASP A 959 13.21 68.37 16.40
N PRO A 960 13.85 69.14 17.29
CA PRO A 960 13.34 69.36 18.65
C PRO A 960 12.56 70.68 18.76
N LEU A 961 11.24 70.64 18.94
CA LEU A 961 10.46 71.82 19.38
C LEU A 961 9.06 71.51 19.93
N ARG A 962 8.96 71.21 21.24
CA ARG A 962 8.11 71.93 22.21
C ARG A 962 8.07 71.25 23.59
N SER A 963 8.62 71.97 24.56
CA SER A 963 8.43 71.86 26.01
C SER A 963 6.96 72.16 26.40
N GLU A 964 6.46 71.89 27.62
CA GLU A 964 6.95 72.44 28.90
C GLU A 964 6.49 71.70 30.17
N HIS A 965 6.95 72.23 31.32
CA HIS A 965 6.63 71.95 32.73
C HIS A 965 7.37 70.74 33.32
N LEU A 966 8.54 70.94 33.98
CA LEU A 966 8.79 71.56 35.31
C LEU A 966 8.27 70.67 36.48
N LEU A 967 8.96 70.46 37.61
CA LEU A 967 10.22 71.05 38.13
C LEU A 967 10.81 70.14 39.24
N ALA A 968 12.14 70.00 39.34
CA ALA A 968 12.95 69.95 40.59
C ALA A 968 14.39 69.45 40.36
N LEU A 969 15.37 70.11 40.98
CA LEU A 969 16.84 69.93 40.93
C LEU A 969 17.41 70.37 42.30
N PRO A 970 18.74 70.33 42.58
CA PRO A 970 19.79 69.32 42.37
C PRO A 970 20.52 69.10 43.74
N PRO A 971 21.87 69.14 43.93
CA PRO A 971 23.03 68.67 43.15
C PRO A 971 24.01 67.76 43.95
N SER A 972 24.99 67.13 43.28
CA SER A 972 26.45 67.42 43.41
C SER A 972 27.38 66.31 42.87
N SER A 973 28.50 66.73 42.29
CA SER A 973 29.65 65.93 41.80
C SER A 973 30.88 66.21 42.73
N PRO A 974 32.14 65.70 42.55
CA PRO A 974 32.78 65.15 41.33
C PRO A 974 33.78 63.94 41.50
N ASP A 975 34.40 63.56 40.38
CA ASP A 975 35.66 62.78 40.18
C ASP A 975 36.90 63.40 40.91
N PRO A 976 38.11 62.76 41.07
CA PRO A 976 38.87 62.08 39.98
C PRO A 976 39.98 61.01 40.26
N LEU A 977 40.41 60.31 39.19
CA LEU A 977 41.80 59.93 38.74
C LEU A 977 42.88 59.27 39.67
N SER A 978 43.10 57.96 39.46
CA SER A 978 44.36 57.29 38.99
C SER A 978 45.58 56.89 39.90
N ARG A 979 46.03 55.60 39.76
CA ARG A 979 47.39 55.00 40.03
C ARG A 979 47.89 54.90 41.50
N PRO A 980 48.98 54.13 41.85
CA PRO A 980 49.82 53.16 41.10
C PRO A 980 49.96 51.75 41.78
N ARG A 981 50.98 50.95 41.39
CA ARG A 981 51.35 49.61 41.93
C ARG A 981 52.10 49.66 43.29
N ALA A 982 52.00 48.58 44.07
CA ALA A 982 53.05 48.10 45.01
C ALA A 982 52.96 46.55 45.19
N SER A 983 54.01 45.90 45.70
CA SER A 983 54.11 44.42 45.80
C SER A 983 54.89 43.90 47.02
N ARG A 984 54.55 42.68 47.49
CA ARG A 984 55.31 41.77 48.38
C ARG A 984 54.64 40.38 48.32
N HIS A 985 55.24 39.39 47.66
CA HIS A 985 56.17 38.35 48.18
C HIS A 985 55.46 37.10 48.77
N GLY A 986 55.74 35.91 48.20
CA GLY A 986 55.28 34.60 48.69
C GLY A 986 55.30 33.49 47.61
N LEU A 987 56.28 32.57 47.68
CA LEU A 987 56.47 31.37 46.83
C LEU A 987 56.40 30.10 47.73
N PRO A 988 56.41 28.84 47.21
CA PRO A 988 56.29 28.34 45.82
C PRO A 988 55.30 27.14 45.60
N PRO A 989 54.99 26.77 44.32
CA PRO A 989 54.30 25.52 43.92
C PRO A 989 55.09 24.61 42.94
N PRO A 990 54.88 23.26 42.93
CA PRO A 990 55.21 22.46 41.73
C PRO A 990 54.29 21.26 41.36
N ARG A 991 53.65 21.39 40.19
CA ARG A 991 53.73 20.48 39.00
C ARG A 991 52.90 19.16 38.82
N ARG A 992 52.46 19.05 37.55
CA ARG A 992 51.97 17.94 36.69
C ARG A 992 53.14 16.97 36.28
N PRO A 993 52.99 15.77 35.64
CA PRO A 993 52.31 15.55 34.33
C PRO A 993 51.72 14.16 33.94
N ARG A 994 51.25 14.09 32.68
CA ARG A 994 50.97 12.91 31.79
C ARG A 994 52.28 12.09 31.48
N PRO A 995 52.31 10.91 30.78
CA PRO A 995 51.36 10.40 29.75
C PRO A 995 51.16 8.86 29.53
N ALA A 996 50.37 8.52 28.50
CA ALA A 996 50.45 7.36 27.56
C ALA A 996 50.17 5.89 27.99
N SER A 997 49.71 5.11 27.00
CA SER A 997 49.36 3.66 27.03
C SER A 997 50.54 2.77 26.58
N PRO A 998 50.52 1.41 26.73
CA PRO A 998 49.69 0.49 25.92
C PRO A 998 49.11 -0.75 26.66
N ALA A 999 48.55 -1.71 25.90
CA ALA A 999 47.91 -2.99 26.33
C ALA A 999 48.94 -4.15 26.55
N PRO A 1000 48.62 -5.43 26.93
CA PRO A 1000 47.40 -6.23 26.64
C PRO A 1000 46.85 -7.18 27.78
N THR A 1001 45.92 -8.08 27.41
CA THR A 1001 45.21 -9.17 28.17
C THR A 1001 46.05 -10.48 28.28
N PRO A 1002 45.66 -11.61 28.98
CA PRO A 1002 44.30 -12.15 29.31
C PRO A 1002 44.05 -13.01 30.62
N ALA A 1003 42.80 -13.52 30.76
CA ALA A 1003 42.34 -14.84 31.31
C ALA A 1003 41.89 -15.12 32.79
N ARG A 1004 40.58 -15.51 32.93
CA ARG A 1004 39.87 -16.54 33.78
C ARG A 1004 40.08 -16.77 35.31
N ALA A 1005 39.00 -16.52 36.09
CA ALA A 1005 38.20 -17.40 37.03
C ALA A 1005 38.87 -18.28 38.16
N PRO A 1006 38.15 -18.97 39.10
CA PRO A 1006 36.73 -18.97 39.55
C PRO A 1006 36.56 -18.72 41.10
N PRO A 1007 35.39 -19.01 41.75
CA PRO A 1007 35.34 -20.05 42.83
C PRO A 1007 33.98 -20.78 43.02
N GLY A 1008 33.84 -21.62 44.09
CA GLY A 1008 32.72 -22.56 44.37
C GLY A 1008 32.02 -22.46 45.77
N PRO A 1009 31.31 -23.53 46.24
CA PRO A 1009 30.23 -23.49 47.27
C PRO A 1009 30.62 -23.89 48.72
N PRO A 1010 29.69 -23.79 49.72
CA PRO A 1010 29.15 -25.01 50.38
C PRO A 1010 27.67 -24.90 50.90
N ALA A 1011 27.23 -25.70 51.89
CA ALA A 1011 25.79 -25.98 52.17
C ALA A 1011 25.35 -26.27 53.64
N THR A 1012 24.03 -26.26 53.88
CA THR A 1012 23.19 -26.94 54.93
C THR A 1012 23.37 -26.72 56.46
N ALA A 1013 22.25 -26.44 57.18
CA ALA A 1013 22.06 -26.67 58.64
C ALA A 1013 20.55 -26.77 59.08
N ARG A 1014 20.28 -27.24 60.32
CA ARG A 1014 18.96 -27.45 61.01
C ARG A 1014 19.21 -27.66 62.54
N PRO A 1015 18.22 -27.90 63.44
CA PRO A 1015 16.85 -27.37 63.66
C PRO A 1015 16.56 -27.01 65.17
N ARG A 1016 15.33 -26.59 65.58
CA ARG A 1016 14.81 -26.80 66.98
C ARG A 1016 13.28 -26.57 67.25
N ARG A 1017 12.63 -27.61 67.84
CA ARG A 1017 11.47 -27.68 68.80
C ARG A 1017 10.06 -27.07 68.50
N ARG A 1018 9.09 -27.42 69.38
CA ARG A 1018 7.60 -27.31 69.31
C ARG A 1018 6.97 -27.17 70.73
N PRO A 1019 5.68 -26.77 70.86
CA PRO A 1019 4.67 -27.57 71.61
C PRO A 1019 3.42 -28.05 70.81
N ARG A 1020 2.37 -28.57 71.51
CA ARG A 1020 1.12 -29.25 71.02
C ARG A 1020 0.11 -29.44 72.21
N PRO A 1021 -1.15 -29.97 72.07
CA PRO A 1021 -1.97 -30.36 70.91
C PRO A 1021 -3.30 -29.52 70.81
N PRO A 1022 -4.59 -29.91 71.07
CA PRO A 1022 -5.28 -31.19 71.39
C PRO A 1022 -6.51 -31.62 70.50
N THR A 1023 -6.95 -32.86 70.74
CA THR A 1023 -8.14 -33.70 70.42
C THR A 1023 -9.54 -33.18 69.96
N ARG A 1024 -10.01 -33.68 68.79
CA ARG A 1024 -11.06 -34.76 68.58
C ARG A 1024 -12.49 -34.65 69.18
N ARG A 1025 -13.55 -34.50 68.34
CA ARG A 1025 -14.86 -35.26 68.32
C ARG A 1025 -15.94 -34.68 67.36
N GLY A 1026 -16.96 -35.49 67.05
CA GLY A 1026 -18.36 -35.12 66.68
C GLY A 1026 -19.32 -36.02 67.49
N PRO A 1027 -20.63 -36.24 67.16
CA PRO A 1027 -21.50 -35.69 66.09
C PRO A 1027 -22.85 -35.11 66.64
N ALA A 1028 -23.87 -34.81 65.80
CA ALA A 1028 -25.34 -34.94 66.09
C ALA A 1028 -26.25 -34.43 64.93
N ARG A 1029 -27.58 -34.57 65.07
CA ARG A 1029 -28.64 -34.42 64.04
C ARG A 1029 -29.90 -33.70 64.61
N THR A 1030 -30.94 -33.54 63.76
CA THR A 1030 -32.36 -33.15 64.03
C THR A 1030 -32.69 -31.64 63.93
N ASP A 1031 -33.86 -31.14 63.46
CA ASP A 1031 -35.05 -31.69 62.73
C ASP A 1031 -35.95 -30.49 62.25
N ARG A 1032 -37.15 -30.53 61.61
CA ARG A 1032 -38.11 -31.59 61.16
C ARG A 1032 -39.03 -31.11 59.99
N GLY A 1033 -39.33 -32.00 59.02
CA GLY A 1033 -40.69 -32.15 58.42
C GLY A 1033 -41.08 -31.33 57.16
N ARG A 1034 -42.06 -31.76 56.34
CA ARG A 1034 -42.94 -32.96 56.39
C ARG A 1034 -43.51 -33.34 55.00
N ALA A 1035 -43.50 -34.65 54.67
CA ALA A 1035 -44.52 -35.47 53.95
C ALA A 1035 -45.05 -35.05 52.53
N THR A 1036 -45.65 -35.89 51.66
CA THR A 1036 -46.29 -37.24 51.69
C THR A 1036 -45.93 -38.03 50.39
N VAL A 1037 -45.63 -39.34 50.36
CA VAL A 1037 -46.54 -40.55 50.31
C VAL A 1037 -47.42 -40.56 49.03
N ARG A 1038 -47.56 -41.63 48.19
CA ARG A 1038 -47.42 -43.11 48.36
C ARG A 1038 -46.60 -43.84 47.25
N ALA A 1039 -47.17 -44.80 46.50
CA ALA A 1039 -46.49 -45.71 45.53
C ALA A 1039 -47.48 -46.27 44.45
N GLY A 1040 -47.01 -46.87 43.34
CA GLY A 1040 -47.90 -47.53 42.35
C GLY A 1040 -47.24 -48.17 41.11
N SER A 1041 -47.66 -49.40 40.78
CA SER A 1041 -47.23 -50.27 39.67
C SER A 1041 -47.99 -50.07 38.33
N GLY A 1042 -47.43 -50.53 37.19
CA GLY A 1042 -48.24 -51.11 36.10
C GLY A 1042 -47.94 -50.63 34.65
N PRO A 1043 -48.43 -51.33 33.59
CA PRO A 1043 -47.99 -51.12 32.20
C PRO A 1043 -49.12 -50.69 31.21
N PRO A 1044 -49.23 -51.12 29.92
CA PRO A 1044 -49.25 -50.20 28.76
C PRO A 1044 -50.60 -50.08 28.01
N PRO A 1045 -50.73 -49.11 27.07
CA PRO A 1045 -50.97 -49.45 25.65
C PRO A 1045 -50.26 -48.49 24.65
N ARG A 1046 -50.05 -48.72 23.34
CA ARG A 1046 -50.56 -49.66 22.30
C ARG A 1046 -51.83 -49.23 21.53
N ARG A 1047 -51.69 -48.46 20.42
CA ARG A 1047 -52.40 -48.62 19.10
C ARG A 1047 -52.13 -47.42 18.14
N ARG A 1048 -52.43 -47.40 16.82
CA ARG A 1048 -52.25 -48.33 15.67
C ARG A 1048 -53.03 -47.79 14.43
N ARG A 1049 -52.37 -47.48 13.30
CA ARG A 1049 -52.89 -47.42 11.90
C ARG A 1049 -51.77 -46.89 10.96
N GLY A 1050 -51.49 -47.41 9.76
CA GLY A 1050 -51.87 -48.71 9.16
C GLY A 1050 -51.94 -48.71 7.62
N ARG A 1051 -51.40 -49.76 6.96
CA ARG A 1051 -51.37 -50.04 5.49
C ARG A 1051 -50.36 -49.18 4.68
N ARG A 1052 -49.76 -49.66 3.57
CA ARG A 1052 -49.82 -50.95 2.84
C ARG A 1052 -48.48 -51.23 2.08
N GLY A 1053 -48.17 -52.50 1.79
CA GLY A 1053 -47.14 -52.92 0.80
C GLY A 1053 -47.69 -52.94 -0.65
N PRO A 1054 -47.05 -53.57 -1.67
CA PRO A 1054 -46.10 -54.71 -1.63
C PRO A 1054 -44.62 -54.34 -2.00
N ALA A 1055 -43.57 -55.17 -1.93
CA ALA A 1055 -43.34 -56.61 -1.65
C ALA A 1055 -43.09 -57.58 -2.85
N ALA A 1056 -41.81 -57.72 -3.22
CA ALA A 1056 -41.12 -58.90 -3.80
C ALA A 1056 -39.60 -58.66 -3.54
N ALA A 1057 -38.74 -59.56 -3.04
CA ALA A 1057 -38.45 -60.99 -3.32
C ALA A 1057 -37.71 -61.20 -4.67
N GLY A 1058 -36.46 -61.71 -4.72
CA GLY A 1058 -35.55 -62.10 -3.63
C GLY A 1058 -34.22 -62.74 -4.14
N HIS A 1059 -33.60 -63.57 -3.29
CA HIS A 1059 -32.52 -64.54 -3.57
C HIS A 1059 -31.04 -64.08 -3.76
N TRP A 1060 -30.18 -64.65 -2.91
CA TRP A 1060 -28.79 -65.11 -3.15
C TRP A 1060 -28.84 -66.52 -3.81
N PRO A 1061 -27.77 -67.16 -4.37
CA PRO A 1061 -26.41 -67.26 -3.81
C PRO A 1061 -25.25 -67.23 -4.88
N PRO A 1062 -24.18 -68.08 -4.91
CA PRO A 1062 -22.82 -67.54 -4.66
C PRO A 1062 -21.67 -68.00 -5.60
N GLY A 1063 -20.47 -67.46 -5.38
CA GLY A 1063 -19.18 -68.17 -5.59
C GLY A 1063 -18.30 -67.73 -6.78
N GLY A 1064 -16.99 -67.99 -6.67
CA GLY A 1064 -16.04 -67.97 -7.80
C GLY A 1064 -14.91 -66.92 -7.81
N GLY A 1065 -13.66 -67.39 -7.79
CA GLY A 1065 -12.40 -66.77 -8.27
C GLY A 1065 -11.39 -67.92 -8.50
N PRO A 1066 -10.05 -67.76 -8.67
CA PRO A 1066 -9.12 -66.73 -9.15
C PRO A 1066 -9.24 -66.06 -10.52
N GLY A 1067 -8.39 -65.09 -10.83
CA GLY A 1067 -7.98 -64.80 -12.21
C GLY A 1067 -6.93 -63.69 -12.37
N HIS A 1068 -5.65 -64.02 -12.57
CA HIS A 1068 -4.59 -63.02 -12.79
C HIS A 1068 -4.57 -62.47 -14.23
N ARG A 1069 -4.59 -61.13 -14.35
CA ARG A 1069 -3.90 -60.28 -15.35
C ARG A 1069 -4.02 -58.81 -14.89
N GLY A 1070 -3.00 -57.96 -14.94
CA GLY A 1070 -1.65 -58.17 -15.45
C GLY A 1070 -1.06 -56.91 -16.11
N TYR A 1071 -1.18 -55.73 -15.47
CA TYR A 1071 -0.64 -54.48 -16.01
C TYR A 1071 0.24 -53.76 -14.99
N ARG A 1072 1.40 -53.28 -15.46
CA ARG A 1072 2.37 -52.51 -14.66
C ARG A 1072 1.82 -51.11 -14.40
N CYS A 1073 1.66 -50.72 -13.15
CA CYS A 1073 1.62 -49.29 -12.80
C CYS A 1073 3.04 -48.73 -12.92
N TYR A 1074 3.24 -47.75 -13.79
CA TYR A 1074 4.37 -46.84 -13.66
C TYR A 1074 4.01 -45.83 -12.58
N GLU A 1075 4.66 -45.91 -11.42
CA GLU A 1075 4.52 -44.87 -10.40
C GLU A 1075 5.33 -43.64 -10.81
N SER A 1076 4.64 -42.53 -11.00
CA SER A 1076 5.23 -41.18 -11.02
C SER A 1076 4.50 -40.27 -10.04
N SER A 1077 4.98 -40.32 -8.79
CA SER A 1077 5.03 -39.20 -7.83
C SER A 1077 3.85 -38.21 -7.88
N ARG A 1078 2.74 -38.55 -7.22
CA ARG A 1078 1.59 -37.65 -6.98
C ARG A 1078 1.95 -36.50 -6.02
N TRP A 1079 2.51 -35.41 -6.54
CA TRP A 1079 2.64 -34.14 -5.80
C TRP A 1079 1.33 -33.34 -5.85
N PRO A 1080 0.76 -32.88 -4.72
CA PRO A 1080 -0.58 -32.30 -4.66
C PRO A 1080 -0.64 -30.79 -5.03
N PHE A 1081 0.20 -30.34 -5.96
CA PHE A 1081 0.36 -28.91 -6.29
C PHE A 1081 -0.13 -28.59 -7.71
N CYS A 1082 -1.44 -28.35 -7.83
CA CYS A 1082 -2.03 -27.59 -8.92
C CYS A 1082 -2.73 -26.35 -8.35
N LEU A 1083 -2.40 -25.19 -8.91
CA LEU A 1083 -3.04 -23.89 -8.63
C LEU A 1083 -4.57 -23.99 -8.64
N VAL A 1084 -5.23 -23.24 -7.75
CA VAL A 1084 -6.69 -23.25 -7.57
C VAL A 1084 -7.41 -22.42 -8.64
N GLY A 1085 -7.21 -22.80 -9.90
CA GLY A 1085 -8.19 -22.56 -10.96
C GLY A 1085 -9.28 -23.63 -10.87
N PRO A 1086 -10.58 -23.28 -10.77
CA PRO A 1086 -11.62 -24.30 -10.83
C PRO A 1086 -11.70 -24.87 -12.26
N ARG A 1087 -11.24 -26.11 -12.40
CA ARG A 1087 -11.69 -27.07 -13.41
C ARG A 1087 -13.15 -27.44 -13.14
#